data_AF-A0A955XKL9-F1
#
_entry.id   AF-A0A955XKL9-F1
#
_cell.length_a   1.000
_cell.length_b   1.000
_cell.length_c   1.000
_cell.angle_alpha   90.00
_cell.angle_beta   90.00
_cell.angle_gamma   90.00
#
_symmetry.space_group_name_H-M   'P 1'
#
loop_
_entity.id
_entity.type
_entity.pdbx_description
1 polymer ?
#
loop_
_entity_poly.entity_id
_entity_poly.type
_entity_poly.pdbx_seq_one_letter_code
_entity_poly.pdbx_strand_id
1 'polypeptide(L)'
;MRILMSRELAGGETLYARLRRGDIGGLDCRTQIGGLAEAGRLDVADPTFEGPSMMETDIASPYDSTAWLEMEPTPEMLASILEGRAIIDVCLMSGDSVVEQREFDARQAFDRRGLNGKFDGEEARIASTVAYAERCVEELGDIPFFPRVTDGDYQTYNCLDSTPIPTTVTGADGTVTYPTEQASQCDNPQYIYSLCEPSAAGPEGERPDVNGPRVTSATNEQGTSWVLLCRKAQRDVGQYNDIAMIGHNPFTGQTCYFQNALYRNTDGLHVPHPADTVNSEASPQQASSLWEGIQGGVAGPGGTSNIECARCHSMDAFIHTPWIDGALDTHGDPVVPRMGIHPDFALGYNDAPYSIVNMDGQGWTIPQQLTSPEAAACTRCHRIANDRWSQSWIDRIAGEDSSWTNITTEAYRSFEHTFWMPPDLDGLTEQTFWDSPYGQSIRFIQHCGDTPTDPACQWEDIPRNAEGQEGDLPAVTATGVELATQALIALGASIDDPSCPDGHCATRRCAECHSVSRNGLRRWLEATQHAWNTCGITEGAVDPDRRLLDFVNGADFQTLDEQVGLPSDTAQHIVDGKPFASVDALNAVEGVGPATLRQLGDYAAGDPAQLSAEDARRTIDCLRSDPNDPDSVFAAEHLGVLTTGVQYGYFRRLFRTAYGDDGWLIPYTRFKNRVSMPKGSHPSMSQQEYATILTWFRNGLNDLDAALPEPPPPSTCSDFVDGPAITTHVSNMGFEGWGALNADAGIRMFGCTDDNPMSCFTVGDYGDESGVWGNGVGTIRNLRQLGFRTSFWMRSSADGRFVGNGGSSGSGGRSTITDLLAGRDIGVQASYDPGFFPDNSGFIFQGATGGAGLCAQSVLEGMDDSIDFTETGCTTARGINLY
;
A
#
# COMPACT_ATOMS: atom_id res chain seq x y z
N MET A 1 5.06 46.19 8.22
CA MET A 1 5.03 45.36 6.98
C MET A 1 5.58 46.18 5.81
N ARG A 2 5.99 45.57 4.70
CA ARG A 2 6.34 46.28 3.45
C ARG A 2 5.42 45.81 2.32
N ILE A 3 4.89 46.73 1.53
CA ILE A 3 4.05 46.43 0.35
C ILE A 3 4.90 46.71 -0.89
N LEU A 4 5.16 45.68 -1.68
CA LEU A 4 5.89 45.79 -2.94
C LEU A 4 4.89 45.86 -4.09
N MET A 5 5.05 46.83 -4.99
CA MET A 5 4.26 46.92 -6.21
C MET A 5 5.07 46.46 -7.41
N SER A 6 4.41 45.82 -8.39
CA SER A 6 5.04 45.39 -9.64
C SER A 6 5.44 46.57 -10.55
N ARG A 7 4.98 47.78 -10.24
CA ARG A 7 5.29 49.03 -10.93
C ARG A 7 5.23 50.22 -9.98
N GLU A 8 5.80 51.33 -10.42
CA GLU A 8 5.62 52.64 -9.79
C GLU A 8 4.16 53.12 -9.85
N LEU A 9 3.76 53.94 -8.87
CA LEU A 9 2.49 54.65 -8.87
C LEU A 9 2.44 55.66 -10.02
N ALA A 10 1.36 55.64 -10.79
CA ALA A 10 1.09 56.64 -11.81
C ALA A 10 0.69 57.98 -11.15
N GLY A 11 0.81 59.07 -11.91
CA GLY A 11 0.45 60.40 -11.39
C GLY A 11 -1.01 60.48 -10.96
N GLY A 12 -1.24 60.72 -9.66
CA GLY A 12 -2.58 60.78 -9.06
C GLY A 12 -3.06 59.46 -8.43
N GLU A 13 -2.26 58.40 -8.48
CA GLU A 13 -2.51 57.18 -7.72
C GLU A 13 -2.05 57.31 -6.26
N THR A 14 -2.83 56.76 -5.35
CA THR A 14 -2.53 56.69 -3.92
C THR A 14 -2.81 55.27 -3.42
N LEU A 15 -1.85 54.72 -2.67
CA LEU A 15 -1.95 53.39 -2.08
C LEU A 15 -2.41 53.52 -0.62
N TYR A 16 -3.40 52.72 -0.24
CA TYR A 16 -3.91 52.66 1.12
C TYR A 16 -3.83 51.23 1.64
N ALA A 17 -3.56 51.09 2.94
CA ALA A 17 -3.51 49.79 3.59
C ALA A 17 -4.08 49.83 5.01
N ARG A 18 -4.62 48.69 5.45
CA ARG A 18 -5.14 48.49 6.81
C ARG A 18 -4.91 47.05 7.25
N LEU A 19 -4.58 46.88 8.52
CA LEU A 19 -4.67 45.58 9.20
C LEU A 19 -6.02 45.51 9.91
N ARG A 20 -6.79 44.45 9.67
CA ARG A 20 -8.05 44.18 10.37
C ARG A 20 -8.14 42.72 10.77
N ARG A 21 -9.15 42.39 11.57
CA ARG A 21 -9.52 41.03 11.93
C ARG A 21 -10.84 40.66 11.24
N GLY A 22 -10.99 39.42 10.78
CA GLY A 22 -12.23 38.91 10.17
C GLY A 22 -11.97 37.97 8.99
N ASP A 23 -12.85 38.02 7.98
CA ASP A 23 -12.80 37.17 6.79
C ASP A 23 -12.39 37.92 5.53
N ILE A 24 -11.80 37.20 4.58
CA ILE A 24 -11.51 37.68 3.23
C ILE A 24 -12.81 37.71 2.42
N GLY A 25 -12.90 38.62 1.46
CA GLY A 25 -14.08 38.92 0.64
C GLY A 25 -14.86 40.16 1.11
N GLY A 26 -14.37 40.89 2.11
CA GLY A 26 -15.09 42.01 2.75
C GLY A 26 -14.68 43.40 2.29
N LEU A 27 -13.58 43.52 1.56
CA LEU A 27 -13.02 44.80 1.12
C LEU A 27 -13.82 45.40 -0.03
N ASP A 28 -14.29 46.63 0.18
CA ASP A 28 -14.76 47.52 -0.87
C ASP A 28 -14.04 48.86 -0.75
N CYS A 29 -13.01 49.05 -1.57
CA CYS A 29 -12.19 50.25 -1.52
C CYS A 29 -12.98 51.53 -1.82
N ARG A 30 -14.11 51.45 -2.54
CA ARG A 30 -14.91 52.63 -2.85
C ARG A 30 -15.64 53.16 -1.63
N THR A 31 -16.13 52.27 -0.76
CA THR A 31 -16.93 52.66 0.41
C THR A 31 -16.12 52.70 1.70
N GLN A 32 -15.01 51.98 1.77
CA GLN A 32 -14.24 51.82 3.02
C GLN A 32 -12.98 52.69 3.10
N ILE A 33 -12.65 53.47 2.07
CA ILE A 33 -11.39 54.24 1.99
C ILE A 33 -11.12 55.12 3.21
N GLY A 34 -12.16 55.70 3.82
CA GLY A 34 -12.04 56.58 4.99
C GLY A 34 -11.54 55.88 6.26
N GLY A 35 -11.52 54.55 6.27
CA GLY A 35 -10.97 53.73 7.35
C GLY A 35 -9.58 53.16 7.05
N LEU A 36 -8.98 53.44 5.89
CA LEU A 36 -7.64 52.98 5.54
C LEU A 36 -6.62 54.10 5.67
N ALA A 37 -5.39 53.74 6.06
CA ALA A 37 -4.28 54.68 6.12
C ALA A 37 -3.55 54.72 4.78
N GLU A 38 -3.13 55.90 4.33
CA GLU A 38 -2.25 56.03 3.16
C GLU A 38 -0.89 55.38 3.47
N ALA A 39 -0.45 54.50 2.58
CA ALA A 39 0.81 53.79 2.72
C ALA A 39 1.97 54.71 2.31
N GLY A 40 2.84 55.03 3.26
CA GLY A 40 3.98 55.91 3.03
C GLY A 40 5.03 55.25 2.12
N ARG A 41 5.67 56.00 1.22
CA ARG A 41 6.75 55.45 0.38
C ARG A 41 8.02 55.21 1.23
N LEU A 42 8.61 54.02 1.15
CA LEU A 42 9.81 53.65 1.92
C LEU A 42 11.12 53.86 1.17
N ASP A 43 11.15 53.61 -0.15
CA ASP A 43 12.34 53.80 -0.99
C ASP A 43 11.97 54.58 -2.27
N VAL A 44 12.87 55.46 -2.71
CA VAL A 44 12.70 56.26 -3.94
C VAL A 44 13.13 55.47 -5.18
N ALA A 45 13.97 54.43 -5.02
CA ALA A 45 14.49 53.61 -6.12
C ALA A 45 13.71 52.30 -6.34
N ASP A 46 12.83 51.91 -5.41
CA ASP A 46 12.07 50.67 -5.43
C ASP A 46 10.61 50.97 -5.06
N PRO A 47 9.59 50.47 -5.78
CA PRO A 47 8.17 50.71 -5.49
C PRO A 47 7.68 49.96 -4.24
N THR A 48 8.32 50.26 -3.11
CA THR A 48 8.07 49.67 -1.80
C THR A 48 7.47 50.70 -0.85
N PHE A 49 6.37 50.32 -0.19
CA PHE A 49 5.56 51.17 0.69
C PHE A 49 5.45 50.60 2.11
N GLU A 50 5.27 51.49 3.09
CA GLU A 50 5.07 51.18 4.49
C GLU A 50 3.63 50.73 4.70
N GLY A 51 3.48 49.45 5.05
CA GLY A 51 2.20 48.91 5.44
C GLY A 51 1.98 48.98 6.95
N PRO A 52 0.78 48.60 7.42
CA PRO A 52 0.45 48.56 8.84
C PRO A 52 1.47 47.75 9.67
N SER A 53 1.59 48.12 10.95
CA SER A 53 2.35 47.36 11.94
C SER A 53 1.58 46.10 12.33
N MET A 54 2.29 44.99 12.53
CA MET A 54 1.73 43.70 12.95
C MET A 54 2.45 43.23 14.22
N MET A 55 1.73 42.53 15.09
CA MET A 55 2.26 41.86 16.27
C MET A 55 2.34 40.35 16.02
N GLU A 56 3.10 39.63 16.86
CA GLU A 56 3.18 38.16 16.79
C GLU A 56 1.81 37.48 17.01
N THR A 57 0.95 38.08 17.83
CA THR A 57 -0.44 37.63 18.04
C THR A 57 -1.33 37.78 16.80
N ASP A 58 -0.93 38.56 15.80
CA ASP A 58 -1.67 38.72 14.54
C ASP A 58 -1.42 37.56 13.57
N ILE A 59 -0.37 36.77 13.80
CA ILE A 59 0.00 35.60 12.99
C ILE A 59 -0.14 34.27 13.73
N ALA A 60 -0.38 34.33 15.05
CA ALA A 60 -0.70 33.14 15.83
C ALA A 60 -2.03 32.55 15.35
N SER A 61 -2.02 31.26 15.04
CA SER A 61 -3.24 30.50 14.78
C SER A 61 -3.93 30.20 16.11
N PRO A 62 -5.25 30.36 16.23
CA PRO A 62 -5.97 29.91 17.42
C PRO A 62 -6.00 28.38 17.55
N TYR A 63 -5.62 27.65 16.50
CA TYR A 63 -5.70 26.18 16.39
C TYR A 63 -4.38 25.45 16.72
N ASP A 64 -3.60 25.90 17.70
CA ASP A 64 -2.26 25.36 18.01
C ASP A 64 -2.23 24.04 18.80
N SER A 65 -3.38 23.38 19.00
CA SER A 65 -3.45 22.18 19.85
C SER A 65 -4.47 21.16 19.39
N THR A 66 -4.19 19.88 19.68
CA THR A 66 -5.14 18.79 19.43
C THR A 66 -6.40 18.87 20.31
N ALA A 67 -6.43 19.75 21.32
CA ALA A 67 -7.61 19.96 22.16
C ALA A 67 -8.84 20.34 21.33
N TRP A 68 -8.65 21.11 20.25
CA TRP A 68 -9.71 21.44 19.30
C TRP A 68 -10.36 20.21 18.65
N LEU A 69 -9.68 19.08 18.60
CA LEU A 69 -10.22 17.85 18.04
C LEU A 69 -10.96 16.98 19.06
N GLU A 70 -10.76 17.19 20.36
CA GLU A 70 -11.03 16.16 21.37
C GLU A 70 -12.13 16.55 22.36
N MET A 71 -12.46 17.83 22.43
CA MET A 71 -13.47 18.35 23.34
C MET A 71 -14.42 19.30 22.63
N GLU A 72 -15.60 19.48 23.22
CA GLU A 72 -16.44 20.62 22.89
C GLU A 72 -15.65 21.92 23.18
N PRO A 73 -15.49 22.81 22.19
CA PRO A 73 -14.70 24.02 22.36
C PRO A 73 -15.30 24.91 23.44
N THR A 74 -14.44 25.49 24.29
CA THR A 74 -14.90 26.40 25.34
C THR A 74 -15.46 27.70 24.74
N PRO A 75 -16.28 28.47 25.48
CA PRO A 75 -16.74 29.78 25.02
C PRO A 75 -15.61 30.73 24.63
N GLU A 76 -14.47 30.66 25.34
CA GLU A 76 -13.27 31.46 25.03
C GLU A 76 -12.60 31.01 23.73
N MET A 77 -12.54 29.70 23.48
CA MET A 77 -12.07 29.14 22.20
C MET A 77 -12.96 29.63 21.05
N LEU A 78 -14.28 29.49 21.17
CA LEU A 78 -15.23 29.99 20.18
C LEU A 78 -15.12 31.50 19.97
N ALA A 79 -14.89 32.28 21.03
CA ALA A 79 -14.68 33.73 20.92
C ALA A 79 -13.42 34.07 20.11
N SER A 80 -12.32 33.32 20.28
CA SER A 80 -11.09 33.51 19.49
C SER A 80 -11.28 33.20 18.00
N ILE A 81 -12.13 32.23 17.67
CA ILE A 81 -12.52 31.94 16.27
C ILE A 81 -13.32 33.11 15.70
N LEU A 82 -14.27 33.65 16.48
CA LEU A 82 -15.12 34.75 16.06
C LEU A 82 -14.34 36.06 15.84
N GLU A 83 -13.19 36.24 16.50
CA GLU A 83 -12.28 37.36 16.21
C GLU A 83 -11.70 37.26 14.78
N GLY A 84 -11.53 36.05 14.24
CA GLY A 84 -11.07 35.83 12.87
C GLY A 84 -9.58 36.10 12.66
N ARG A 85 -9.12 35.86 11.43
CA ARG A 85 -7.71 35.99 11.05
C ARG A 85 -7.32 37.46 10.84
N ALA A 86 -6.04 37.76 10.97
CA ALA A 86 -5.53 39.08 10.61
C ALA A 86 -5.43 39.19 9.07
N ILE A 87 -6.06 40.23 8.53
CA ILE A 87 -6.16 40.50 7.09
C ILE A 87 -5.56 41.86 6.79
N ILE A 88 -4.77 41.90 5.73
CA ILE A 88 -4.22 43.12 5.17
C ILE A 88 -5.10 43.52 3.99
N ASP A 89 -5.84 44.61 4.16
CA ASP A 89 -6.57 45.24 3.07
C ASP A 89 -5.62 46.20 2.32
N VAL A 90 -5.61 46.14 0.99
CA VAL A 90 -4.84 47.04 0.13
C VAL A 90 -5.75 47.65 -0.93
N CYS A 91 -5.78 48.98 -1.02
CA CYS A 91 -6.52 49.73 -2.01
C CYS A 91 -5.58 50.64 -2.81
N LEU A 92 -5.50 50.43 -4.11
CA LEU A 92 -4.87 51.36 -5.04
C LEU A 92 -5.96 52.23 -5.65
N MET A 93 -5.94 53.52 -5.35
CA MET A 93 -6.94 54.49 -5.80
C MET A 93 -6.33 55.47 -6.80
N SER A 94 -7.13 55.93 -7.76
CA SER A 94 -6.82 57.08 -8.62
C SER A 94 -7.97 58.07 -8.49
N GLY A 95 -7.83 59.05 -7.58
CA GLY A 95 -8.96 59.86 -7.12
C GLY A 95 -10.03 58.98 -6.47
N ASP A 96 -11.27 59.06 -6.95
CA ASP A 96 -12.42 58.27 -6.43
C ASP A 96 -12.56 56.89 -7.10
N SER A 97 -11.67 56.55 -8.04
CA SER A 97 -11.72 55.28 -8.79
C SER A 97 -10.78 54.25 -8.15
N VAL A 98 -11.30 53.04 -7.92
CA VAL A 98 -10.50 51.88 -7.51
C VAL A 98 -9.74 51.37 -8.74
N VAL A 99 -8.40 51.42 -8.68
CA VAL A 99 -7.52 50.84 -9.71
C VAL A 99 -7.34 49.35 -9.43
N GLU A 100 -7.04 49.01 -8.17
CA GLU A 100 -6.92 47.64 -7.70
C GLU A 100 -7.30 47.57 -6.23
N GLN A 101 -7.88 46.44 -5.83
CA GLN A 101 -8.12 46.11 -4.44
C GLN A 101 -7.73 44.66 -4.19
N ARG A 102 -7.09 44.41 -3.05
CA ARG A 102 -6.58 43.09 -2.65
C ARG A 102 -6.73 42.91 -1.15
N GLU A 103 -7.02 41.69 -0.76
CA GLU A 103 -6.98 41.25 0.64
C GLU A 103 -5.94 40.13 0.73
N PHE A 104 -5.12 40.16 1.77
CA PHE A 104 -4.12 39.13 2.03
C PHE A 104 -4.29 38.61 3.46
N ASP A 105 -4.14 37.31 3.66
CA ASP A 105 -3.89 36.78 5.00
C ASP A 105 -2.53 37.31 5.48
N ALA A 106 -2.48 37.88 6.69
CA ALA A 106 -1.25 38.44 7.24
C ALA A 106 -0.08 37.45 7.27
N ARG A 107 -0.37 36.13 7.36
CA ARG A 107 0.66 35.07 7.32
C ARG A 107 1.39 35.00 5.98
N GLN A 108 0.72 35.32 4.86
CA GLN A 108 1.36 35.35 3.52
C GLN A 108 2.51 36.35 3.44
N ALA A 109 2.52 37.40 4.26
CA ALA A 109 3.61 38.38 4.28
C ALA A 109 4.96 37.81 4.79
N PHE A 110 4.94 36.63 5.40
CA PHE A 110 6.11 35.91 5.88
C PHE A 110 6.69 34.93 4.85
N ASP A 111 5.92 34.63 3.80
CA ASP A 111 6.32 33.78 2.68
C ASP A 111 7.11 34.63 1.64
N ARG A 112 8.37 35.00 1.94
CA ARG A 112 9.16 35.94 1.10
C ARG A 112 10.13 35.25 0.14
N ARG A 113 9.89 35.32 -1.17
CA ARG A 113 10.89 34.91 -2.18
C ARG A 113 12.19 35.74 -2.12
N GLY A 114 13.35 35.07 -2.04
CA GLY A 114 14.65 35.60 -2.49
C GLY A 114 15.54 36.39 -1.52
N LEU A 115 15.23 36.51 -0.23
CA LEU A 115 16.12 37.18 0.75
C LEU A 115 16.11 36.47 2.12
N ASN A 116 16.88 35.39 2.26
CA ASN A 116 17.12 34.65 3.53
C ASN A 116 15.86 34.27 4.33
N GLY A 117 14.77 33.97 3.61
CA GLY A 117 13.48 33.46 4.08
C GLY A 117 12.85 32.65 2.95
N LYS A 118 13.61 31.64 2.50
CA LYS A 118 13.63 31.09 1.15
C LYS A 118 12.29 30.52 0.66
N PHE A 119 12.01 30.76 -0.62
CA PHE A 119 11.18 29.90 -1.48
C PHE A 119 12.10 29.28 -2.56
N ASP A 120 13.37 29.10 -2.20
CA ASP A 120 14.51 28.82 -3.07
C ASP A 120 15.51 27.87 -2.36
N GLY A 121 15.04 27.04 -1.42
CA GLY A 121 15.78 25.96 -0.78
C GLY A 121 14.85 24.97 -0.06
N GLU A 122 15.26 23.70 0.04
CA GLU A 122 14.43 22.55 0.44
C GLU A 122 13.88 22.57 1.89
N GLU A 123 14.38 23.44 2.77
CA GLU A 123 14.09 23.44 4.23
C GLU A 123 13.54 24.79 4.76
N ALA A 124 12.77 25.53 3.98
CA ALA A 124 12.32 26.86 4.38
C ALA A 124 11.02 26.87 5.19
N ARG A 125 10.90 27.79 6.15
CA ARG A 125 9.68 27.94 6.96
C ARG A 125 8.55 28.60 6.14
N ILE A 126 7.52 27.83 5.80
CA ILE A 126 6.26 28.27 5.22
C ILE A 126 5.31 28.76 6.32
N ALA A 127 4.57 29.84 6.08
CA ALA A 127 3.64 30.42 7.04
C ALA A 127 2.16 30.39 6.59
N SER A 128 1.89 30.45 5.28
CA SER A 128 0.51 30.42 4.75
C SER A 128 0.13 29.09 4.11
N THR A 129 -1.18 28.83 4.11
CA THR A 129 -1.76 27.64 3.48
C THR A 129 -1.56 27.63 1.97
N VAL A 130 -1.61 28.79 1.30
CA VAL A 130 -1.40 28.90 -0.15
C VAL A 130 0.04 28.49 -0.50
N ALA A 131 1.02 29.04 0.21
CA ALA A 131 2.42 28.69 0.06
C ALA A 131 2.69 27.19 0.28
N TYR A 132 2.03 26.60 1.28
CA TYR A 132 2.12 25.17 1.55
C TYR A 132 1.46 24.34 0.44
N ALA A 133 0.31 24.77 -0.06
CA ALA A 133 -0.40 24.13 -1.16
C ALA A 133 0.40 24.16 -2.47
N GLU A 134 1.05 25.27 -2.79
CA GLU A 134 1.96 25.37 -3.93
C GLU A 134 3.10 24.36 -3.80
N ARG A 135 3.71 24.25 -2.62
CA ARG A 135 4.76 23.26 -2.36
C ARG A 135 4.24 21.82 -2.45
N CYS A 136 3.02 21.57 -1.97
CA CYS A 136 2.37 20.27 -2.11
C CYS A 136 2.12 19.90 -3.57
N VAL A 137 1.65 20.83 -4.40
CA VAL A 137 1.43 20.58 -5.84
C VAL A 137 2.76 20.38 -6.57
N GLU A 138 3.83 21.08 -6.18
CA GLU A 138 5.17 20.88 -6.73
C GLU A 138 5.70 19.45 -6.46
N GLU A 139 5.50 18.93 -5.24
CA GLU A 139 6.02 17.62 -4.81
C GLU A 139 5.11 16.44 -5.16
N LEU A 140 3.79 16.64 -5.12
CA LEU A 140 2.78 15.58 -5.25
C LEU A 140 2.00 15.63 -6.57
N GLY A 141 2.18 16.68 -7.37
CA GLY A 141 1.41 16.96 -8.57
C GLY A 141 0.04 17.61 -8.28
N ASP A 142 -0.68 17.93 -9.36
CA ASP A 142 -1.96 18.63 -9.30
C ASP A 142 -3.01 17.90 -8.45
N ILE A 143 -3.87 18.68 -7.78
CA ILE A 143 -5.00 18.17 -7.00
C ILE A 143 -6.19 17.96 -7.96
N PRO A 144 -6.61 16.71 -8.23
CA PRO A 144 -7.50 16.39 -9.35
C PRO A 144 -8.95 16.88 -9.19
N PHE A 145 -9.36 17.27 -7.99
CA PHE A 145 -10.74 17.73 -7.72
C PHE A 145 -11.04 19.13 -8.27
N PHE A 146 -10.02 19.93 -8.56
CA PHE A 146 -10.17 21.36 -8.84
C PHE A 146 -9.56 21.72 -10.19
N PRO A 147 -10.30 21.60 -11.30
CA PRO A 147 -9.83 21.99 -12.61
C PRO A 147 -9.29 23.44 -12.63
N ARG A 148 -8.08 23.62 -13.16
CA ARG A 148 -7.43 24.93 -13.26
C ARG A 148 -8.13 25.80 -14.30
N VAL A 149 -8.42 27.05 -13.95
CA VAL A 149 -9.04 28.04 -14.84
C VAL A 149 -7.94 28.93 -15.46
N THR A 150 -7.16 29.58 -14.60
CA THR A 150 -5.97 30.35 -14.95
C THR A 150 -4.92 30.26 -13.84
N ASP A 151 -3.79 30.96 -13.96
CA ASP A 151 -2.77 30.96 -12.92
C ASP A 151 -3.32 31.48 -11.59
N GLY A 152 -3.40 30.60 -10.58
CA GLY A 152 -3.87 30.93 -9.23
C GLY A 152 -5.40 30.91 -9.05
N ASP A 153 -6.16 30.49 -10.08
CA ASP A 153 -7.63 30.42 -10.11
C ASP A 153 -8.09 29.01 -10.51
N TYR A 154 -8.92 28.38 -9.69
CA TYR A 154 -9.35 26.99 -9.85
C TYR A 154 -10.87 26.88 -9.71
N GLN A 155 -11.49 25.85 -10.27
CA GLN A 155 -12.90 25.57 -9.96
C GLN A 155 -13.05 25.08 -8.51
N THR A 156 -14.21 25.33 -7.90
CA THR A 156 -14.54 24.77 -6.58
C THR A 156 -15.10 23.35 -6.68
N TYR A 157 -14.99 22.59 -5.60
CA TYR A 157 -15.57 21.26 -5.46
C TYR A 157 -16.85 21.27 -4.61
N ASN A 158 -17.81 20.42 -4.96
CA ASN A 158 -19.07 20.25 -4.23
C ASN A 158 -19.04 18.94 -3.44
N CYS A 159 -19.04 19.02 -2.10
CA CYS A 159 -19.08 17.86 -1.21
C CYS A 159 -20.24 16.90 -1.51
N LEU A 160 -21.35 17.35 -2.09
CA LEU A 160 -22.48 16.49 -2.44
C LEU A 160 -22.19 15.57 -3.63
N ASP A 161 -21.15 15.84 -4.40
CA ASP A 161 -20.70 14.96 -5.50
C ASP A 161 -19.86 13.78 -4.98
N SER A 162 -19.49 13.80 -3.69
CA SER A 162 -18.74 12.73 -3.01
C SER A 162 -19.65 11.61 -2.52
N THR A 163 -19.07 10.40 -2.39
CA THR A 163 -19.75 9.21 -1.87
C THR A 163 -20.20 9.40 -0.42
N PRO A 164 -21.48 9.16 -0.09
CA PRO A 164 -21.98 9.15 1.28
C PRO A 164 -21.29 8.11 2.16
N ILE A 165 -20.91 8.51 3.37
CA ILE A 165 -20.49 7.57 4.41
C ILE A 165 -21.75 7.14 5.19
N PRO A 166 -22.08 5.85 5.24
CA PRO A 166 -23.26 5.36 5.93
C PRO A 166 -23.07 5.44 7.45
N THR A 167 -24.13 5.78 8.16
CA THR A 167 -24.26 5.51 9.61
C THR A 167 -25.49 4.64 9.80
N THR A 168 -25.38 3.57 10.57
CA THR A 168 -26.53 2.70 10.90
C THR A 168 -26.80 2.64 12.40
N VAL A 169 -28.05 2.36 12.75
CA VAL A 169 -28.48 2.06 14.11
C VAL A 169 -29.30 0.79 14.07
N THR A 170 -28.76 -0.27 14.69
CA THR A 170 -29.45 -1.56 14.84
C THR A 170 -30.22 -1.57 16.16
N GLY A 171 -31.55 -1.69 16.06
CA GLY A 171 -32.44 -1.82 17.21
C GLY A 171 -32.36 -3.19 17.89
N ALA A 172 -32.94 -3.30 19.09
CA ALA A 172 -32.98 -4.56 19.84
C ALA A 172 -33.79 -5.68 19.15
N ASP A 173 -34.61 -5.33 18.16
CA ASP A 173 -35.35 -6.26 17.30
C ASP A 173 -34.55 -6.69 16.06
N GLY A 174 -33.31 -6.22 15.91
CA GLY A 174 -32.44 -6.45 14.75
C GLY A 174 -32.74 -5.54 13.56
N THR A 175 -33.68 -4.58 13.69
CA THR A 175 -34.00 -3.67 12.60
C THR A 175 -32.88 -2.64 12.43
N VAL A 176 -32.27 -2.60 11.24
CA VAL A 176 -31.26 -1.61 10.86
C VAL A 176 -31.94 -0.34 10.33
N THR A 177 -31.59 0.80 10.90
CA THR A 177 -32.09 2.11 10.49
C THR A 177 -30.95 3.07 10.15
N TYR A 178 -31.26 4.08 9.33
CA TYR A 178 -30.30 5.09 8.87
C TYR A 178 -30.74 6.46 9.39
N PRO A 179 -30.10 6.99 10.45
CA PRO A 179 -30.57 8.18 11.13
C PRO A 179 -30.47 9.40 10.21
N THR A 180 -31.46 10.30 10.27
CA THR A 180 -31.49 11.55 9.48
C THR A 180 -30.90 12.73 10.24
N GLU A 181 -30.68 12.58 11.54
CA GLU A 181 -30.04 13.53 12.45
C GLU A 181 -28.96 12.78 13.25
N GLN A 182 -28.11 13.50 13.99
CA GLN A 182 -27.10 12.87 14.84
C GLN A 182 -27.78 11.95 15.88
N ALA A 183 -27.34 10.69 15.94
CA ALA A 183 -27.85 9.72 16.91
C ALA A 183 -27.02 9.74 18.21
N SER A 184 -27.60 9.24 19.31
CA SER A 184 -26.86 9.05 20.55
C SER A 184 -26.02 7.76 20.56
N GLN A 185 -26.43 6.76 19.77
CA GLN A 185 -25.71 5.50 19.57
C GLN A 185 -25.84 5.05 18.11
N CYS A 186 -24.84 4.37 17.60
CA CYS A 186 -24.81 3.82 16.24
C CYS A 186 -23.89 2.60 16.13
N ASP A 187 -24.00 1.87 15.03
CA ASP A 187 -23.25 0.65 14.77
C ASP A 187 -21.83 0.95 14.26
N ASN A 188 -21.60 2.13 13.69
CA ASN A 188 -20.31 2.49 13.10
C ASN A 188 -20.01 3.99 13.34
N PRO A 189 -19.71 4.38 14.59
CA PRO A 189 -19.42 5.78 14.92
C PRO A 189 -18.16 6.31 14.23
N GLN A 190 -18.17 7.60 13.93
CA GLN A 190 -17.03 8.36 13.45
C GLN A 190 -15.93 8.38 14.52
N TYR A 191 -14.75 7.91 14.14
CA TYR A 191 -13.72 7.52 15.10
C TYR A 191 -13.08 8.71 15.82
N ILE A 192 -12.71 9.78 15.11
CA ILE A 192 -11.93 10.88 15.72
C ILE A 192 -12.72 11.61 16.81
N TYR A 193 -14.00 11.94 16.57
CA TYR A 193 -14.81 12.73 17.51
C TYR A 193 -15.77 11.88 18.35
N SER A 194 -15.80 10.56 18.15
CA SER A 194 -16.77 9.69 18.81
C SER A 194 -18.21 10.17 18.55
N LEU A 195 -18.59 10.28 17.27
CA LEU A 195 -19.88 10.82 16.84
C LEU A 195 -20.68 9.84 15.98
N CYS A 196 -21.99 9.78 16.20
CA CYS A 196 -22.93 9.09 15.33
C CYS A 196 -23.61 10.07 14.38
N GLU A 197 -22.92 10.38 13.28
CA GLU A 197 -23.38 11.38 12.30
C GLU A 197 -24.65 10.93 11.54
N PRO A 198 -25.49 11.87 11.06
CA PRO A 198 -26.60 11.55 10.16
C PRO A 198 -26.11 10.82 8.91
N SER A 199 -26.92 9.90 8.37
CA SER A 199 -26.53 9.10 7.21
C SER A 199 -27.07 9.72 5.92
N ALA A 200 -26.18 10.21 5.04
CA ALA A 200 -26.54 10.55 3.66
C ALA A 200 -26.72 9.31 2.76
N ALA A 201 -26.46 8.11 3.30
CA ALA A 201 -26.81 6.83 2.68
C ALA A 201 -28.09 6.23 3.29
N GLY A 202 -28.75 5.36 2.53
CA GLY A 202 -29.92 4.59 2.93
C GLY A 202 -29.94 3.22 2.24
N PRO A 203 -30.99 2.40 2.49
CA PRO A 203 -31.06 1.03 1.97
C PRO A 203 -31.20 0.96 0.45
N GLU A 204 -31.68 2.03 -0.20
CA GLU A 204 -31.83 2.14 -1.65
C GLU A 204 -30.70 2.97 -2.30
N GLY A 205 -29.64 3.30 -1.55
CA GLY A 205 -28.54 4.15 -2.02
C GLY A 205 -28.53 5.53 -1.37
N GLU A 206 -28.14 6.54 -2.12
CA GLU A 206 -27.97 7.92 -1.61
C GLU A 206 -29.30 8.59 -1.22
N ARG A 207 -29.27 9.37 -0.13
CA ARG A 207 -30.38 10.20 0.37
C ARG A 207 -30.05 11.68 0.23
N PRO A 208 -30.41 12.32 -0.90
CA PRO A 208 -30.04 13.71 -1.18
C PRO A 208 -30.75 14.73 -0.27
N ASP A 209 -31.81 14.31 0.44
CA ASP A 209 -32.54 15.12 1.40
C ASP A 209 -31.91 15.15 2.80
N VAL A 210 -30.91 14.30 3.05
CA VAL A 210 -30.20 14.22 4.34
C VAL A 210 -28.78 14.74 4.16
N ASN A 211 -28.41 15.75 4.94
CA ASN A 211 -27.01 16.15 5.03
C ASN A 211 -26.26 15.15 5.92
N GLY A 212 -25.19 14.58 5.39
CA GLY A 212 -24.38 13.58 6.09
C GLY A 212 -22.93 13.63 5.61
N PRO A 213 -22.03 12.89 6.29
CA PRO A 213 -20.62 12.84 5.94
C PRO A 213 -20.42 12.20 4.58
N ARG A 214 -19.42 12.69 3.85
CA ARG A 214 -19.10 12.24 2.49
C ARG A 214 -17.61 12.26 2.25
N VAL A 215 -17.12 11.32 1.46
CA VAL A 215 -15.71 11.21 1.09
C VAL A 215 -15.56 10.91 -0.39
N THR A 216 -14.53 11.46 -1.00
CA THR A 216 -14.11 11.14 -2.35
C THR A 216 -12.62 10.91 -2.39
N SER A 217 -12.16 10.19 -3.41
CA SER A 217 -10.74 10.03 -3.71
C SER A 217 -10.49 10.17 -5.21
N ALA A 218 -9.28 10.60 -5.56
CA ALA A 218 -8.81 10.62 -6.94
C ALA A 218 -7.29 10.52 -6.97
N THR A 219 -6.76 9.85 -7.99
CA THR A 219 -5.31 9.70 -8.18
C THR A 219 -4.86 10.52 -9.38
N ASN A 220 -3.77 11.26 -9.24
CA ASN A 220 -3.20 12.07 -10.32
C ASN A 220 -2.13 11.30 -11.13
N GLU A 221 -1.59 11.94 -12.17
CA GLU A 221 -0.62 11.31 -13.08
C GLU A 221 0.71 10.92 -12.40
N GLN A 222 1.05 11.54 -11.26
CA GLN A 222 2.24 11.21 -10.48
C GLN A 222 2.00 10.02 -9.53
N GLY A 223 0.79 9.45 -9.54
CA GLY A 223 0.40 8.36 -8.65
C GLY A 223 0.07 8.80 -7.23
N THR A 224 -0.11 10.10 -6.98
CA THR A 224 -0.57 10.62 -5.69
C THR A 224 -2.06 10.41 -5.56
N SER A 225 -2.49 9.73 -4.49
CA SER A 225 -3.89 9.63 -4.11
C SER A 225 -4.29 10.81 -3.22
N TRP A 226 -5.30 11.55 -3.67
CA TRP A 226 -5.93 12.64 -2.94
C TRP A 226 -7.27 12.15 -2.37
N VAL A 227 -7.55 12.47 -1.12
CA VAL A 227 -8.80 12.14 -0.41
C VAL A 227 -9.37 13.41 0.20
N LEU A 228 -10.62 13.74 -0.12
CA LEU A 228 -11.35 14.88 0.42
C LEU A 228 -12.55 14.37 1.25
N LEU A 229 -12.63 14.78 2.50
CA LEU A 229 -13.62 14.36 3.48
C LEU A 229 -14.40 15.58 3.98
N CYS A 230 -15.73 15.54 3.83
CA CYS A 230 -16.65 16.53 4.39
C CYS A 230 -17.48 15.84 5.48
N ARG A 231 -17.40 16.31 6.73
CA ARG A 231 -18.05 15.68 7.89
C ARG A 231 -18.51 16.70 8.94
N LYS A 232 -19.10 16.20 10.03
CA LYS A 232 -19.83 17.02 11.01
C LYS A 232 -20.89 17.85 10.31
N ALA A 233 -21.71 17.15 9.51
CA ALA A 233 -22.78 17.71 8.71
C ALA A 233 -23.73 18.56 9.58
N GLN A 234 -24.06 19.75 9.09
CA GLN A 234 -25.01 20.66 9.73
C GLN A 234 -26.43 20.39 9.23
N ARG A 235 -27.41 21.05 9.84
CA ARG A 235 -28.84 20.87 9.51
C ARG A 235 -29.14 21.20 8.05
N ASP A 236 -28.51 22.23 7.50
CA ASP A 236 -28.70 22.63 6.10
C ASP A 236 -27.80 21.79 5.19
N VAL A 237 -28.38 21.24 4.12
CA VAL A 237 -27.66 20.39 3.15
C VAL A 237 -26.50 21.15 2.51
N GLY A 238 -25.33 20.51 2.44
CA GLY A 238 -24.11 21.10 1.89
C GLY A 238 -23.31 21.94 2.88
N GLN A 239 -23.72 22.03 4.15
CA GLN A 239 -22.99 22.73 5.19
C GLN A 239 -22.27 21.77 6.13
N TYR A 240 -20.98 22.02 6.39
CA TYR A 240 -20.11 21.14 7.17
C TYR A 240 -19.27 21.96 8.16
N ASN A 241 -18.97 21.37 9.32
CA ASN A 241 -18.05 21.99 10.28
C ASN A 241 -16.60 21.52 10.12
N ASP A 242 -16.37 20.47 9.33
CA ASP A 242 -15.06 19.85 9.13
C ASP A 242 -14.93 19.40 7.68
N ILE A 243 -13.99 20.03 6.99
CA ILE A 243 -13.56 19.67 5.63
C ILE A 243 -12.05 19.47 5.68
N ALA A 244 -11.63 18.25 5.36
CA ALA A 244 -10.26 17.79 5.46
C ALA A 244 -9.81 17.18 4.12
N MET A 245 -8.56 17.41 3.73
CA MET A 245 -7.99 16.81 2.54
C MET A 245 -6.58 16.28 2.82
N ILE A 246 -6.30 15.08 2.30
CA ILE A 246 -5.01 14.42 2.41
C ILE A 246 -4.55 14.06 1.00
N GLY A 247 -3.34 14.48 0.64
CA GLY A 247 -2.64 13.99 -0.55
C GLY A 247 -1.48 13.12 -0.12
N HIS A 248 -1.40 11.89 -0.62
CA HIS A 248 -0.32 10.96 -0.30
C HIS A 248 0.17 10.25 -1.55
N ASN A 249 1.48 10.28 -1.76
CA ASN A 249 2.13 9.49 -2.79
C ASN A 249 2.73 8.23 -2.16
N PRO A 250 2.18 7.03 -2.41
CA PRO A 250 2.67 5.78 -1.80
C PRO A 250 4.07 5.38 -2.28
N PHE A 251 4.60 6.05 -3.30
CA PHE A 251 5.90 5.76 -3.90
C PHE A 251 7.02 6.65 -3.35
N THR A 252 6.75 7.93 -3.10
CA THR A 252 7.72 8.86 -2.47
C THR A 252 7.54 8.94 -0.96
N GLY A 253 6.35 8.62 -0.45
CA GLY A 253 5.92 8.77 0.93
C GLY A 253 5.49 10.17 1.31
N GLN A 254 5.70 11.14 0.42
CA GLN A 254 5.36 12.53 0.68
C GLN A 254 3.85 12.67 0.86
N THR A 255 3.49 13.45 1.88
CA THR A 255 2.10 13.63 2.32
C THR A 255 1.82 15.08 2.66
N CYS A 256 0.65 15.56 2.26
CA CYS A 256 0.14 16.88 2.60
C CYS A 256 -1.23 16.79 3.28
N TYR A 257 -1.43 17.69 4.25
CA TYR A 257 -2.67 17.79 5.03
C TYR A 257 -3.27 19.19 4.88
N PHE A 258 -4.57 19.25 4.62
CA PHE A 258 -5.35 20.48 4.61
C PHE A 258 -6.59 20.29 5.48
N GLN A 259 -6.91 21.30 6.30
CA GLN A 259 -8.03 21.27 7.22
C GLN A 259 -8.61 22.70 7.33
N ASN A 260 -9.93 22.80 7.37
CA ASN A 260 -10.62 24.06 7.64
C ASN A 260 -10.61 24.44 9.14
N ALA A 261 -11.11 25.64 9.46
CA ALA A 261 -11.47 26.03 10.82
C ALA A 261 -12.53 25.07 11.37
N LEU A 262 -12.14 24.17 12.27
CA LEU A 262 -13.08 23.32 12.99
C LEU A 262 -14.15 24.21 13.65
N TYR A 263 -15.42 23.80 13.57
CA TYR A 263 -16.58 24.44 14.23
C TYR A 263 -17.07 25.76 13.60
N ARG A 264 -16.67 26.05 12.36
CA ARG A 264 -17.29 27.11 11.57
C ARG A 264 -18.23 26.48 10.54
N ASN A 265 -19.46 27.01 10.45
CA ASN A 265 -20.41 26.59 9.40
C ASN A 265 -19.78 26.90 8.03
N THR A 266 -19.27 25.87 7.37
CA THR A 266 -18.47 25.98 6.15
C THR A 266 -19.32 25.55 4.96
N ASP A 267 -19.26 26.34 3.90
CA ASP A 267 -19.95 26.03 2.64
C ASP A 267 -19.20 24.92 1.89
N GLY A 268 -19.73 23.71 1.99
CA GLY A 268 -19.22 22.53 1.28
C GLY A 268 -19.68 22.43 -0.16
N LEU A 269 -20.52 23.35 -0.67
CA LEU A 269 -20.92 23.36 -2.07
C LEU A 269 -19.87 24.02 -2.97
N HIS A 270 -18.99 24.84 -2.38
CA HIS A 270 -17.96 25.60 -3.08
C HIS A 270 -16.61 25.51 -2.36
N VAL A 271 -16.12 24.29 -2.13
CA VAL A 271 -14.81 24.07 -1.52
C VAL A 271 -13.73 24.58 -2.49
N PRO A 272 -12.87 25.54 -2.10
CA PRO A 272 -11.85 26.08 -2.98
C PRO A 272 -10.59 25.22 -3.00
N HIS A 273 -9.82 25.27 -4.09
CA HIS A 273 -8.50 24.68 -4.12
C HIS A 273 -7.60 25.33 -3.04
N PRO A 274 -6.74 24.59 -2.31
CA PRO A 274 -5.90 25.16 -1.24
C PRO A 274 -4.86 26.20 -1.68
N ALA A 275 -4.56 26.26 -2.98
CA ALA A 275 -3.72 27.31 -3.59
C ALA A 275 -4.52 28.37 -4.37
N ASP A 276 -5.85 28.40 -4.25
CA ASP A 276 -6.67 29.41 -4.94
C ASP A 276 -6.51 30.80 -4.29
N THR A 277 -6.15 31.79 -5.08
CA THR A 277 -5.92 33.18 -4.64
C THR A 277 -6.81 34.19 -5.36
N VAL A 278 -7.71 33.73 -6.23
CA VAL A 278 -8.51 34.58 -7.10
C VAL A 278 -9.98 34.39 -6.77
N ASN A 279 -10.68 35.49 -6.50
CA ASN A 279 -12.13 35.47 -6.39
C ASN A 279 -12.69 35.70 -7.80
N SER A 280 -13.27 34.66 -8.40
CA SER A 280 -13.78 34.64 -9.77
C SER A 280 -15.22 34.07 -9.81
N GLU A 281 -15.89 34.15 -10.96
CA GLU A 281 -17.18 33.46 -11.13
C GLU A 281 -17.05 31.94 -11.02
N ALA A 282 -15.88 31.38 -11.37
CA ALA A 282 -15.58 29.95 -11.27
C ALA A 282 -15.12 29.55 -9.86
N SER A 283 -14.54 30.49 -9.12
CA SER A 283 -14.06 30.33 -7.74
C SER A 283 -14.59 31.47 -6.85
N PRO A 284 -15.85 31.39 -6.40
CA PRO A 284 -16.41 32.43 -5.53
C PRO A 284 -15.79 32.43 -4.13
N GLN A 285 -14.94 31.44 -3.81
CA GLN A 285 -14.23 31.26 -2.56
C GLN A 285 -12.73 31.12 -2.83
N GLN A 286 -11.90 31.76 -2.01
CA GLN A 286 -10.44 31.63 -2.10
C GLN A 286 -9.94 30.60 -1.09
N ALA A 287 -8.72 30.09 -1.23
CA ALA A 287 -8.16 29.12 -0.29
C ALA A 287 -8.30 29.58 1.18
N SER A 288 -7.99 30.85 1.43
CA SER A 288 -8.08 31.49 2.73
C SER A 288 -9.49 31.89 3.16
N SER A 289 -10.56 31.44 2.50
CA SER A 289 -11.92 31.51 3.06
C SER A 289 -12.30 30.23 3.81
N LEU A 290 -11.64 29.11 3.49
CA LEU A 290 -11.94 27.79 4.04
C LEU A 290 -10.75 27.21 4.81
N TRP A 291 -9.60 27.09 4.17
CA TRP A 291 -8.43 26.41 4.74
C TRP A 291 -7.73 27.28 5.78
N GLU A 292 -7.34 26.66 6.90
CA GLU A 292 -6.80 27.37 8.05
C GLU A 292 -5.45 26.83 8.48
N GLY A 293 -4.44 27.68 8.40
CA GLY A 293 -3.08 27.35 8.83
C GLY A 293 -2.43 26.24 8.01
N ILE A 294 -1.21 25.91 8.42
CA ILE A 294 -0.45 24.78 7.89
C ILE A 294 -0.63 23.58 8.83
N GLN A 295 -1.01 22.46 8.28
CA GLN A 295 -1.34 21.25 9.03
C GLN A 295 -0.33 20.17 8.68
N GLY A 296 0.12 19.38 9.66
CA GLY A 296 1.19 18.44 9.40
C GLY A 296 1.71 17.70 10.63
N GLY A 297 3.02 17.78 10.85
CA GLY A 297 3.73 16.98 11.84
C GLY A 297 3.46 17.35 13.29
N VAL A 298 4.09 16.61 14.20
CA VAL A 298 4.15 16.94 15.63
C VAL A 298 5.15 18.09 15.82
N ALA A 299 4.84 19.06 16.68
CA ALA A 299 5.76 20.17 16.92
C ALA A 299 7.05 19.66 17.58
N GLY A 300 8.17 19.80 16.88
CA GLY A 300 9.49 19.66 17.50
C GLY A 300 9.83 20.85 18.40
N PRO A 301 10.97 20.82 19.12
CA PRO A 301 11.42 21.96 19.93
C PRO A 301 11.54 23.24 19.08
N GLY A 302 10.65 24.20 19.31
CA GLY A 302 10.61 25.48 18.57
C GLY A 302 9.80 25.47 17.26
N GLY A 303 9.18 24.33 16.91
CA GLY A 303 8.22 24.21 15.82
C GLY A 303 6.80 24.63 16.26
N THR A 304 5.96 24.94 15.28
CA THR A 304 4.51 25.14 15.49
C THR A 304 3.78 24.15 14.60
N SER A 305 3.04 23.22 15.20
CA SER A 305 2.06 22.37 14.53
C SER A 305 0.69 22.90 14.92
N ASN A 306 -0.20 23.11 13.96
CA ASN A 306 -1.59 23.46 14.26
C ASN A 306 -2.30 22.18 14.76
N ILE A 307 -3.20 21.63 13.96
CA ILE A 307 -3.75 20.31 14.17
C ILE A 307 -2.62 19.33 13.81
N GLU A 308 -2.04 18.68 14.82
CA GLU A 308 -0.94 17.71 14.68
C GLU A 308 -1.39 16.45 13.94
N CYS A 309 -1.70 16.57 12.64
CA CYS A 309 -2.25 15.51 11.81
C CYS A 309 -1.43 14.22 11.93
N ALA A 310 -0.10 14.33 11.98
CA ALA A 310 0.80 13.19 12.13
C ALA A 310 0.65 12.42 13.45
N ARG A 311 0.04 13.00 14.49
CA ARG A 311 -0.24 12.29 15.74
C ARG A 311 -1.41 11.32 15.61
N CYS A 312 -2.32 11.59 14.67
CA CYS A 312 -3.42 10.69 14.32
C CYS A 312 -3.07 9.80 13.12
N HIS A 313 -2.34 10.36 12.14
CA HIS A 313 -1.90 9.71 10.90
C HIS A 313 -0.43 9.27 10.99
N SER A 314 -0.03 8.76 12.15
CA SER A 314 1.34 8.29 12.40
C SER A 314 1.64 6.92 11.81
N MET A 315 0.58 6.13 11.63
CA MET A 315 0.65 4.76 11.10
C MET A 315 0.93 4.80 9.61
N ASP A 316 0.15 5.60 8.88
CA ASP A 316 0.21 5.91 7.45
C ASP A 316 -0.73 7.11 7.17
N ALA A 317 -0.77 7.57 5.91
CA ALA A 317 -1.55 8.75 5.52
C ALA A 317 -3.07 8.58 5.67
N PHE A 318 -3.61 7.37 5.49
CA PHE A 318 -5.05 7.10 5.57
C PHE A 318 -5.40 6.20 6.76
N ILE A 319 -6.41 6.60 7.53
CA ILE A 319 -6.90 5.86 8.69
C ILE A 319 -8.17 5.12 8.28
N HIS A 320 -8.20 3.80 8.49
CA HIS A 320 -9.33 2.95 8.17
C HIS A 320 -10.07 2.53 9.43
N THR A 321 -11.39 2.64 9.38
CA THR A 321 -12.34 2.24 10.45
C THR A 321 -13.63 1.76 9.79
N PRO A 322 -14.48 0.98 10.46
CA PRO A 322 -15.76 0.51 9.89
C PRO A 322 -16.67 1.66 9.41
N TRP A 323 -16.50 2.86 9.96
CA TRP A 323 -17.22 4.05 9.52
C TRP A 323 -16.76 4.52 8.14
N ILE A 324 -15.48 4.90 7.99
CA ILE A 324 -14.97 5.45 6.72
C ILE A 324 -14.94 4.40 5.60
N ASP A 325 -14.70 3.13 5.95
CA ASP A 325 -14.71 2.01 5.00
C ASP A 325 -16.13 1.67 4.51
N GLY A 326 -17.17 2.23 5.14
CA GLY A 326 -18.55 2.09 4.68
C GLY A 326 -18.86 2.90 3.42
N ALA A 327 -18.02 3.87 3.04
CA ALA A 327 -18.15 4.57 1.77
C ALA A 327 -17.52 3.71 0.66
N LEU A 328 -18.37 3.08 -0.14
CA LEU A 328 -17.97 2.13 -1.18
C LEU A 328 -18.12 2.74 -2.58
N ASP A 329 -17.22 2.35 -3.49
CA ASP A 329 -17.30 2.67 -4.91
C ASP A 329 -18.30 1.75 -5.65
N THR A 330 -18.36 1.85 -6.97
CA THR A 330 -19.25 1.02 -7.79
C THR A 330 -18.90 -0.46 -7.82
N HIS A 331 -17.69 -0.84 -7.40
CA HIS A 331 -17.22 -2.22 -7.31
C HIS A 331 -17.41 -2.81 -5.90
N GLY A 332 -17.86 -2.00 -4.95
CA GLY A 332 -18.00 -2.39 -3.55
C GLY A 332 -16.71 -2.29 -2.73
N ASP A 333 -15.68 -1.64 -3.28
CA ASP A 333 -14.42 -1.38 -2.58
C ASP A 333 -14.47 -0.03 -1.83
N PRO A 334 -13.78 0.14 -0.70
CA PRO A 334 -13.71 1.43 -0.01
C PRO A 334 -13.18 2.54 -0.91
N VAL A 335 -13.83 3.70 -0.90
CA VAL A 335 -13.41 4.87 -1.69
C VAL A 335 -12.04 5.38 -1.26
N VAL A 336 -11.72 5.32 0.03
CA VAL A 336 -10.40 5.70 0.56
C VAL A 336 -9.40 4.58 0.24
N PRO A 337 -8.23 4.88 -0.37
CA PRO A 337 -7.25 3.86 -0.71
C PRO A 337 -6.82 3.06 0.53
N ARG A 338 -7.02 1.74 0.45
CA ARG A 338 -6.86 0.82 1.58
C ARG A 338 -5.83 -0.27 1.30
N MET A 339 -4.98 -0.52 2.29
CA MET A 339 -4.01 -1.61 2.26
C MET A 339 -4.65 -2.97 2.03
N GLY A 340 -4.10 -3.73 1.07
CA GLY A 340 -4.58 -5.06 0.71
C GLY A 340 -5.79 -5.10 -0.21
N ILE A 341 -6.41 -3.94 -0.49
CA ILE A 341 -7.50 -3.80 -1.47
C ILE A 341 -6.98 -3.08 -2.70
N HIS A 342 -6.35 -1.92 -2.52
CA HIS A 342 -5.86 -1.10 -3.63
C HIS A 342 -4.43 -1.51 -4.03
N PRO A 343 -4.11 -1.58 -5.33
CA PRO A 343 -2.86 -2.18 -5.82
C PRO A 343 -1.60 -1.42 -5.38
N ASP A 344 -1.69 -0.10 -5.23
CA ASP A 344 -0.56 0.73 -4.80
C ASP A 344 -0.38 0.74 -3.26
N PHE A 345 -1.32 0.16 -2.52
CA PHE A 345 -1.32 0.05 -1.05
C PHE A 345 -1.25 -1.44 -0.66
N ALA A 346 -0.04 -1.99 -0.62
CA ALA A 346 0.15 -3.39 -0.27
C ALA A 346 0.01 -3.64 1.24
N LEU A 347 -0.70 -4.71 1.60
CA LEU A 347 -0.78 -5.17 2.99
C LEU A 347 0.59 -5.63 3.48
N GLY A 348 0.98 -5.20 4.69
CA GLY A 348 2.24 -5.58 5.32
C GLY A 348 3.47 -4.95 4.68
N TYR A 349 3.33 -3.84 3.95
CA TYR A 349 4.45 -3.07 3.42
C TYR A 349 4.86 -1.96 4.41
N ASN A 350 5.30 -2.36 5.60
CA ASN A 350 5.60 -1.42 6.69
C ASN A 350 6.87 -0.57 6.43
N ASP A 351 7.67 -0.96 5.45
CA ASP A 351 8.81 -0.18 4.97
C ASP A 351 8.44 0.82 3.86
N ALA A 352 7.14 1.01 3.56
CA ALA A 352 6.72 2.07 2.66
C ALA A 352 7.19 3.43 3.19
N PRO A 353 7.65 4.34 2.31
CA PRO A 353 8.02 5.66 2.77
C PRO A 353 6.80 6.42 3.28
N TYR A 354 7.00 7.22 4.33
CA TYR A 354 6.02 8.16 4.83
C TYR A 354 6.72 9.39 5.42
N SER A 355 6.43 10.55 4.84
CA SER A 355 6.98 11.84 5.24
C SER A 355 5.98 12.95 4.94
N ILE A 356 6.16 14.09 5.60
CA ILE A 356 5.31 15.26 5.40
C ILE A 356 6.08 16.26 4.55
N VAL A 357 5.41 16.85 3.56
CA VAL A 357 6.05 17.85 2.71
C VAL A 357 6.57 19.01 3.55
N ASN A 358 7.84 19.38 3.32
CA ASN A 358 8.55 20.43 4.05
C ASN A 358 8.65 20.21 5.58
N MET A 359 8.62 18.96 6.05
CA MET A 359 8.68 18.63 7.48
C MET A 359 9.88 19.26 8.21
N ASP A 360 11.07 19.14 7.65
CA ASP A 360 12.30 19.66 8.28
C ASP A 360 12.30 21.20 8.34
N GLY A 361 11.83 21.87 7.27
CA GLY A 361 11.67 23.33 7.24
C GLY A 361 10.60 23.87 8.20
N GLN A 362 9.65 23.03 8.62
CA GLN A 362 8.67 23.35 9.66
C GLN A 362 9.12 22.98 11.08
N GLY A 363 10.25 22.28 11.24
CA GLY A 363 10.66 21.72 12.53
C GLY A 363 9.69 20.67 13.06
N TRP A 364 9.03 19.97 12.15
CA TRP A 364 8.05 18.93 12.45
C TRP A 364 8.74 17.57 12.64
N THR A 365 8.09 16.70 13.40
CA THR A 365 8.48 15.29 13.55
C THR A 365 7.28 14.37 13.30
N ILE A 366 7.57 13.07 13.09
CA ILE A 366 6.58 12.00 13.04
C ILE A 366 6.90 10.96 14.13
N PRO A 367 5.89 10.30 14.72
CA PRO A 367 6.11 9.25 15.70
C PRO A 367 6.88 8.05 15.13
N GLN A 368 7.57 7.32 16.01
CA GLN A 368 8.28 6.08 15.68
C GLN A 368 7.32 4.89 15.62
N GLN A 369 7.65 3.87 14.82
CA GLN A 369 6.87 2.64 14.69
C GLN A 369 7.38 1.52 15.61
N LEU A 370 6.47 0.69 16.11
CA LEU A 370 6.72 -0.46 16.97
C LEU A 370 7.15 -1.67 16.12
N THR A 371 8.36 -2.17 16.36
CA THR A 371 8.95 -3.31 15.63
C THR A 371 9.17 -4.54 16.51
N SER A 372 8.73 -4.51 17.77
CA SER A 372 8.82 -5.65 18.70
C SER A 372 8.15 -6.91 18.14
N PRO A 373 8.81 -8.09 18.18
CA PRO A 373 8.22 -9.36 17.75
C PRO A 373 6.89 -9.71 18.43
N GLU A 374 6.71 -9.30 19.69
CA GLU A 374 5.49 -9.52 20.47
C GLU A 374 4.26 -8.78 19.89
N ALA A 375 4.48 -7.72 19.12
CA ALA A 375 3.43 -6.97 18.42
C ALA A 375 3.10 -7.52 17.02
N ALA A 376 3.85 -8.51 16.54
CA ALA A 376 3.86 -8.92 15.13
C ALA A 376 2.49 -9.38 14.60
N ALA A 377 1.62 -9.95 15.44
CA ALA A 377 0.30 -10.38 14.98
C ALA A 377 -0.55 -9.20 14.46
N CYS A 378 -0.42 -8.03 15.07
CA CYS A 378 -1.09 -6.80 14.61
C CYS A 378 -0.23 -6.04 13.60
N THR A 379 1.07 -5.88 13.87
CA THR A 379 1.93 -5.04 13.03
C THR A 379 2.23 -5.68 11.67
N ARG A 380 1.96 -6.97 11.45
CA ARG A 380 2.16 -7.60 10.13
C ARG A 380 1.27 -7.08 9.02
N CYS A 381 0.20 -6.38 9.35
CA CYS A 381 -0.73 -5.83 8.36
C CYS A 381 -0.37 -4.37 8.03
N HIS A 382 -0.08 -3.58 9.06
CA HIS A 382 0.28 -2.16 8.95
C HIS A 382 1.09 -1.75 10.19
N ARG A 383 1.70 -0.57 10.15
CA ARG A 383 2.50 -0.02 11.25
C ARG A 383 1.65 0.30 12.48
N ILE A 384 2.27 0.24 13.66
CA ILE A 384 1.72 0.81 14.90
C ILE A 384 2.72 1.77 15.50
N ALA A 385 2.35 3.02 15.76
CA ALA A 385 3.27 4.07 16.14
C ALA A 385 3.06 4.55 17.59
N ASN A 386 4.10 5.16 18.17
CA ASN A 386 4.15 5.64 19.55
C ASN A 386 3.38 6.96 19.71
N ASP A 387 2.06 6.87 19.73
CA ASP A 387 1.17 8.02 19.72
C ASP A 387 -0.24 7.64 20.16
N ARG A 388 -1.25 8.37 19.66
CA ARG A 388 -2.65 8.19 19.96
C ARG A 388 -3.15 6.76 19.75
N TRP A 389 -2.65 6.06 18.73
CA TRP A 389 -3.02 4.67 18.45
C TRP A 389 -2.63 3.74 19.58
N SER A 390 -1.35 3.70 19.94
CA SER A 390 -0.88 2.84 21.04
C SER A 390 -1.33 3.32 22.42
N GLN A 391 -1.54 4.62 22.60
CA GLN A 391 -1.84 5.22 23.92
C GLN A 391 -3.34 5.27 24.27
N SER A 392 -4.25 5.19 23.30
CA SER A 392 -5.69 5.36 23.60
C SER A 392 -6.65 4.70 22.62
N TRP A 393 -6.39 4.74 21.31
CA TRP A 393 -7.36 4.22 20.34
C TRP A 393 -7.36 2.70 20.26
N ILE A 394 -6.24 2.05 20.60
CA ILE A 394 -6.20 0.59 20.74
C ILE A 394 -7.25 0.07 21.74
N ASP A 395 -7.56 0.83 22.80
CA ASP A 395 -8.59 0.47 23.79
C ASP A 395 -9.99 0.43 23.21
N ARG A 396 -10.26 1.18 22.14
CA ARG A 396 -11.56 1.15 21.43
C ARG A 396 -11.72 -0.13 20.63
N ILE A 397 -10.63 -0.60 20.01
CA ILE A 397 -10.59 -1.87 19.26
C ILE A 397 -10.62 -3.07 20.23
N ALA A 398 -10.07 -2.90 21.44
CA ALA A 398 -10.16 -3.88 22.51
C ALA A 398 -11.54 -3.93 23.20
N GLY A 399 -12.43 -2.96 22.94
CA GLY A 399 -13.71 -2.83 23.65
C GLY A 399 -13.58 -2.32 25.10
N GLU A 400 -12.45 -1.73 25.46
CA GLU A 400 -12.10 -1.30 26.82
C GLU A 400 -12.34 0.20 27.06
N ASP A 401 -12.49 1.00 26.00
CA ASP A 401 -12.85 2.42 26.10
C ASP A 401 -14.34 2.61 26.44
N SER A 402 -14.63 2.94 27.70
CA SER A 402 -15.99 3.20 28.18
C SER A 402 -16.67 4.39 27.48
N SER A 403 -15.91 5.41 27.08
CA SER A 403 -16.46 6.58 26.38
C SER A 403 -16.95 6.20 24.97
N TRP A 404 -16.19 5.32 24.31
CA TRP A 404 -16.54 4.75 23.01
C TRP A 404 -17.71 3.77 23.10
N THR A 405 -17.66 2.82 24.02
CA THR A 405 -18.72 1.80 24.15
C THR A 405 -20.08 2.42 24.49
N ASN A 406 -20.12 3.57 25.18
CA ASN A 406 -21.36 4.29 25.51
C ASN A 406 -22.10 4.87 24.29
N ILE A 407 -21.40 5.12 23.17
CA ILE A 407 -21.97 5.65 21.92
C ILE A 407 -22.18 4.56 20.86
N THR A 408 -21.90 3.30 21.18
CA THR A 408 -22.05 2.17 20.26
C THR A 408 -23.32 1.39 20.58
N THR A 409 -23.97 0.82 19.57
CA THR A 409 -25.12 -0.08 19.77
C THR A 409 -24.68 -1.43 20.36
N GLU A 410 -25.64 -2.29 20.70
CA GLU A 410 -25.37 -3.69 21.04
C GLU A 410 -24.80 -4.46 19.83
N ALA A 411 -25.24 -4.13 18.61
CA ALA A 411 -24.74 -4.75 17.39
C ALA A 411 -23.24 -4.49 17.19
N TYR A 412 -22.76 -3.25 17.34
CA TYR A 412 -21.32 -2.98 17.27
C TYR A 412 -20.52 -3.73 18.36
N ARG A 413 -21.13 -3.91 19.54
CA ARG A 413 -20.51 -4.58 20.67
C ARG A 413 -20.45 -6.10 20.53
N SER A 414 -20.96 -6.67 19.44
CA SER A 414 -20.69 -8.06 19.13
C SER A 414 -19.19 -8.27 18.84
N PHE A 415 -18.73 -9.50 19.03
CA PHE A 415 -17.32 -9.86 18.94
C PHE A 415 -16.71 -9.47 17.59
N GLU A 416 -17.37 -9.84 16.49
CA GLU A 416 -16.91 -9.56 15.13
C GLU A 416 -16.86 -8.07 14.76
N HIS A 417 -17.68 -7.25 15.41
CA HIS A 417 -17.74 -5.81 15.15
C HIS A 417 -16.82 -5.00 16.06
N THR A 418 -16.62 -5.43 17.32
CA THR A 418 -15.66 -4.81 18.23
C THR A 418 -14.23 -5.11 17.80
N PHE A 419 -13.93 -6.38 17.51
CA PHE A 419 -12.62 -6.84 17.06
C PHE A 419 -12.50 -6.84 15.53
N TRP A 420 -13.03 -5.80 14.88
CA TRP A 420 -12.99 -5.62 13.42
C TRP A 420 -11.54 -5.55 12.85
N MET A 421 -10.55 -5.39 13.72
CA MET A 421 -9.13 -5.68 13.50
C MET A 421 -8.66 -6.62 14.61
N PRO A 422 -8.00 -7.76 14.28
CA PRO A 422 -7.49 -8.17 12.98
C PRO A 422 -8.57 -8.66 11.99
N PRO A 423 -8.27 -8.73 10.67
CA PRO A 423 -9.24 -9.16 9.66
C PRO A 423 -9.59 -10.66 9.71
N ASP A 424 -8.87 -11.45 10.52
CA ASP A 424 -9.06 -12.88 10.67
C ASP A 424 -9.32 -13.21 12.15
N LEU A 425 -10.58 -13.51 12.44
CA LEU A 425 -11.07 -13.94 13.74
C LEU A 425 -11.46 -15.43 13.73
N ASP A 426 -11.08 -16.19 12.70
CA ASP A 426 -11.56 -17.56 12.54
C ASP A 426 -11.12 -18.46 13.69
N GLY A 427 -12.07 -19.21 14.25
CA GLY A 427 -11.83 -20.05 15.42
C GLY A 427 -11.61 -19.28 16.73
N LEU A 428 -11.64 -17.95 16.70
CA LEU A 428 -11.62 -17.12 17.89
C LEU A 428 -13.04 -16.77 18.35
N THR A 429 -13.16 -16.63 19.65
CA THR A 429 -14.35 -16.15 20.35
C THR A 429 -13.89 -15.09 21.33
N GLU A 430 -14.82 -14.32 21.90
CA GLU A 430 -14.50 -13.36 22.95
C GLU A 430 -13.70 -14.00 24.11
N GLN A 431 -13.98 -15.27 24.43
CA GLN A 431 -13.29 -16.01 25.49
C GLN A 431 -11.86 -16.43 25.11
N THR A 432 -11.62 -16.77 23.85
CA THR A 432 -10.33 -17.29 23.37
C THR A 432 -9.44 -16.23 22.74
N PHE A 433 -9.99 -15.05 22.43
CA PHE A 433 -9.28 -13.97 21.75
C PHE A 433 -8.06 -13.49 22.55
N TRP A 434 -8.20 -13.30 23.86
CA TRP A 434 -7.12 -12.78 24.70
C TRP A 434 -5.94 -13.75 24.87
N ASP A 435 -6.19 -15.05 24.72
CA ASP A 435 -5.14 -16.08 24.72
C ASP A 435 -4.51 -16.27 23.32
N SER A 436 -5.10 -15.70 22.27
CA SER A 436 -4.60 -15.76 20.90
C SER A 436 -3.38 -14.86 20.68
N PRO A 437 -2.60 -15.05 19.60
CA PRO A 437 -1.52 -14.14 19.23
C PRO A 437 -1.97 -12.68 19.10
N TYR A 438 -3.19 -12.42 18.62
CA TYR A 438 -3.70 -11.06 18.48
C TYR A 438 -4.03 -10.40 19.81
N GLY A 439 -4.69 -11.13 20.72
CA GLY A 439 -4.96 -10.62 22.07
C GLY A 439 -3.68 -10.32 22.83
N GLN A 440 -2.67 -11.18 22.72
CA GLN A 440 -1.34 -10.96 23.30
C GLN A 440 -0.64 -9.74 22.69
N SER A 441 -0.68 -9.59 21.35
CA SER A 441 -0.12 -8.40 20.69
C SER A 441 -0.82 -7.12 21.10
N ILE A 442 -2.16 -7.09 21.20
CA ILE A 442 -2.90 -5.91 21.69
C ILE A 442 -2.45 -5.52 23.10
N ARG A 443 -2.33 -6.49 24.01
CA ARG A 443 -1.83 -6.24 25.38
C ARG A 443 -0.41 -5.68 25.39
N PHE A 444 0.44 -6.22 24.52
CA PHE A 444 1.81 -5.73 24.39
C PHE A 444 1.86 -4.30 23.82
N ILE A 445 1.02 -3.99 22.82
CA ILE A 445 0.91 -2.64 22.24
C ILE A 445 0.40 -1.64 23.29
N GLN A 446 -0.62 -2.00 24.08
CA GLN A 446 -1.12 -1.19 25.21
C GLN A 446 0.01 -0.92 26.21
N HIS A 447 0.74 -1.97 26.61
CA HIS A 447 1.91 -1.83 27.52
C HIS A 447 2.96 -0.86 26.96
N CYS A 448 3.30 -0.97 25.68
CA CYS A 448 4.26 -0.08 25.04
C CYS A 448 3.73 1.34 24.84
N GLY A 449 2.42 1.54 24.66
CA GLY A 449 1.80 2.85 24.66
C GLY A 449 1.88 3.54 26.02
N ASP A 450 1.62 2.79 27.09
CA ASP A 450 1.68 3.28 28.47
C ASP A 450 3.11 3.49 28.97
N THR A 451 4.04 2.63 28.54
CA THR A 451 5.43 2.61 29.00
C THR A 451 6.42 2.54 27.82
N PRO A 452 6.47 3.56 26.95
CA PRO A 452 7.23 3.51 25.70
C PRO A 452 8.76 3.41 25.86
N THR A 453 9.27 3.60 27.09
CA THR A 453 10.69 3.47 27.43
C THR A 453 11.08 2.11 27.97
N ASP A 454 10.12 1.18 28.10
CA ASP A 454 10.40 -0.19 28.49
C ASP A 454 11.35 -0.84 27.44
N PRO A 455 12.47 -1.48 27.86
CA PRO A 455 13.40 -2.13 26.94
C PRO A 455 12.79 -3.21 26.04
N ALA A 456 11.62 -3.76 26.38
CA ALA A 456 10.90 -4.70 25.52
C ALA A 456 10.26 -4.01 24.29
N CYS A 457 9.96 -2.71 24.40
CA CYS A 457 9.32 -1.92 23.35
C CYS A 457 10.38 -1.38 22.39
N GLN A 458 10.46 -2.00 21.21
CA GLN A 458 11.40 -1.64 20.16
C GLN A 458 10.73 -0.64 19.22
N TRP A 459 11.22 0.59 19.23
CA TRP A 459 10.73 1.68 18.41
C TRP A 459 11.76 2.07 17.35
N GLU A 460 11.33 2.20 16.11
CA GLU A 460 12.17 2.55 14.98
C GLU A 460 11.60 3.76 14.22
N ASP A 461 12.48 4.52 13.57
CA ASP A 461 12.05 5.61 12.71
C ASP A 461 11.30 5.05 11.49
N ILE A 462 10.28 5.79 11.06
CA ILE A 462 9.55 5.48 9.83
C ILE A 462 10.43 5.85 8.62
N PRO A 463 10.56 4.98 7.60
CA PRO A 463 11.27 5.32 6.37
C PRO A 463 10.66 6.56 5.73
N ARG A 464 11.49 7.57 5.39
CA ARG A 464 11.01 8.84 4.82
C ARG A 464 11.05 8.89 3.29
N ASN A 465 11.78 7.97 2.66
CA ASN A 465 11.94 7.85 1.21
C ASN A 465 11.98 6.39 0.78
N ALA A 466 11.56 6.11 -0.46
CA ALA A 466 11.64 4.77 -1.06
C ALA A 466 13.07 4.41 -1.48
N GLU A 467 13.99 5.38 -1.37
CA GLU A 467 15.40 5.19 -1.62
C GLU A 467 16.03 4.41 -0.46
N GLY A 468 16.06 3.07 -0.59
CA GLY A 468 16.85 2.23 0.31
C GLY A 468 18.33 2.63 0.33
N GLN A 469 19.17 1.85 1.03
CA GLN A 469 20.61 2.10 0.99
C GLN A 469 21.16 1.82 -0.41
N GLU A 470 21.61 2.86 -1.12
CA GLU A 470 22.44 2.71 -2.32
C GLU A 470 23.82 2.20 -1.87
N GLY A 471 24.20 1.00 -2.30
CA GLY A 471 25.47 0.39 -1.95
C GLY A 471 25.60 -1.03 -2.48
N ASP A 472 26.84 -1.48 -2.61
CA ASP A 472 27.14 -2.88 -2.90
C ASP A 472 26.90 -3.74 -1.65
N LEU A 473 26.50 -4.99 -1.88
CA LEU A 473 26.34 -5.94 -0.79
C LEU A 473 27.68 -6.16 -0.05
N PRO A 474 27.66 -6.32 1.29
CA PRO A 474 28.87 -6.59 2.05
C PRO A 474 29.50 -7.94 1.65
N ALA A 475 30.81 -8.03 1.78
CA ALA A 475 31.54 -9.27 1.51
C ALA A 475 31.22 -10.35 2.55
N VAL A 476 30.97 -11.58 2.10
CA VAL A 476 30.72 -12.75 2.95
C VAL A 476 31.98 -13.60 3.02
N THR A 477 32.53 -13.77 4.22
CA THR A 477 33.75 -14.59 4.44
C THR A 477 33.46 -16.02 4.87
N ALA A 478 32.22 -16.30 5.30
CA ALA A 478 31.80 -17.65 5.70
C ALA A 478 31.78 -18.59 4.49
N THR A 479 32.17 -19.86 4.70
CA THR A 479 32.19 -20.89 3.65
C THR A 479 31.73 -22.24 4.19
N GLY A 480 31.43 -23.18 3.29
CA GLY A 480 31.06 -24.55 3.66
C GLY A 480 29.82 -24.62 4.56
N VAL A 481 29.85 -25.53 5.54
CA VAL A 481 28.76 -25.72 6.53
C VAL A 481 28.47 -24.44 7.32
N GLU A 482 29.47 -23.61 7.64
CA GLU A 482 29.25 -22.36 8.38
C GLU A 482 28.37 -21.38 7.60
N LEU A 483 28.63 -21.22 6.30
CA LEU A 483 27.80 -20.40 5.41
C LEU A 483 26.36 -20.94 5.33
N ALA A 484 26.22 -22.26 5.17
CA ALA A 484 24.91 -22.91 5.11
C ALA A 484 24.11 -22.71 6.41
N THR A 485 24.75 -22.88 7.56
CA THR A 485 24.15 -22.65 8.88
C THR A 485 23.71 -21.20 9.06
N GLN A 486 24.56 -20.22 8.75
CA GLN A 486 24.21 -18.80 8.88
C GLN A 486 23.04 -18.41 7.97
N ALA A 487 23.02 -18.90 6.73
CA ALA A 487 21.90 -18.66 5.81
C ALA A 487 20.60 -19.32 6.28
N LEU A 488 20.66 -20.54 6.82
CA LEU A 488 19.51 -21.23 7.40
C LEU A 488 18.94 -20.50 8.61
N ILE A 489 19.79 -19.93 9.49
CA ILE A 489 19.35 -19.09 10.61
C ILE A 489 18.60 -17.85 10.11
N ALA A 490 19.17 -17.15 9.12
CA ALA A 490 18.56 -15.96 8.53
C ALA A 490 17.21 -16.25 7.86
N LEU A 491 17.05 -17.44 7.27
CA LEU A 491 15.78 -17.94 6.72
C LEU A 491 14.81 -18.47 7.78
N GLY A 492 15.24 -18.60 9.03
CA GLY A 492 14.41 -19.09 10.14
C GLY A 492 14.25 -20.61 10.17
N ALA A 493 15.18 -21.37 9.59
CA ALA A 493 15.16 -22.84 9.67
C ALA A 493 15.29 -23.32 11.12
N SER A 494 14.62 -24.42 11.45
CA SER A 494 14.79 -25.09 12.74
C SER A 494 16.08 -25.91 12.74
N ILE A 495 17.18 -25.30 13.19
CA ILE A 495 18.49 -25.96 13.35
C ILE A 495 18.94 -25.98 14.81
N ASP A 496 19.60 -27.06 15.22
CA ASP A 496 20.18 -27.20 16.56
C ASP A 496 21.50 -26.40 16.64
N ASP A 497 21.42 -25.12 17.02
CA ASP A 497 22.60 -24.26 17.21
C ASP A 497 23.02 -24.23 18.70
N PRO A 498 24.27 -24.60 19.06
CA PRO A 498 24.80 -24.55 20.43
C PRO A 498 24.84 -23.14 21.06
N SER A 499 24.84 -22.09 20.25
CA SER A 499 24.72 -20.70 20.71
C SER A 499 23.28 -20.32 21.08
N CYS A 500 22.32 -21.21 20.81
CA CYS A 500 20.89 -21.02 20.98
C CYS A 500 20.22 -22.23 21.63
N PRO A 501 20.54 -22.51 22.92
CA PRO A 501 19.82 -23.52 23.68
C PRO A 501 18.34 -23.11 23.72
N ASP A 502 17.45 -24.03 23.34
CA ASP A 502 15.98 -23.89 23.28
C ASP A 502 15.37 -23.44 21.92
N GLY A 503 16.18 -23.22 20.87
CA GLY A 503 15.66 -23.02 19.50
C GLY A 503 15.00 -21.65 19.21
N HIS A 504 15.12 -20.70 20.14
CA HIS A 504 14.47 -19.37 20.07
C HIS A 504 15.20 -18.31 19.21
N CYS A 505 16.31 -18.66 18.57
CA CYS A 505 17.07 -17.72 17.72
C CYS A 505 16.68 -17.74 16.24
N ALA A 506 15.85 -18.70 15.81
CA ALA A 506 15.27 -18.65 14.48
C ALA A 506 14.29 -17.47 14.45
N THR A 507 14.68 -16.38 13.79
CA THR A 507 13.70 -15.38 13.38
C THR A 507 12.75 -16.12 12.44
N ARG A 508 11.54 -16.50 12.88
CA ARG A 508 10.63 -17.35 12.09
C ARG A 508 10.07 -16.64 10.83
N ARG A 509 10.75 -15.59 10.35
CA ARG A 509 10.39 -14.68 9.26
C ARG A 509 9.92 -15.41 7.99
N CYS A 510 10.72 -16.34 7.46
CA CYS A 510 10.31 -17.11 6.28
C CYS A 510 9.64 -18.44 6.65
N ALA A 511 10.02 -19.05 7.78
CA ALA A 511 9.51 -20.34 8.23
C ALA A 511 8.05 -20.32 8.73
N GLU A 512 7.51 -19.14 9.05
CA GLU A 512 6.09 -18.97 9.38
C GLU A 512 5.18 -19.21 8.17
N CYS A 513 5.58 -18.76 6.99
CA CYS A 513 4.76 -18.85 5.77
C CYS A 513 5.24 -19.93 4.81
N HIS A 514 6.47 -20.41 4.95
CA HIS A 514 7.07 -21.34 4.01
C HIS A 514 7.79 -22.51 4.67
N SER A 515 7.80 -23.66 4.00
CA SER A 515 8.63 -24.78 4.44
C SER A 515 10.10 -24.48 4.14
N VAL A 516 10.90 -24.17 5.17
CA VAL A 516 12.37 -24.08 5.06
C VAL A 516 12.96 -25.50 5.20
N SER A 517 12.58 -26.35 4.25
CA SER A 517 13.01 -27.75 4.15
C SER A 517 14.01 -27.93 3.00
N ARG A 518 14.73 -29.07 2.97
CA ARG A 518 15.66 -29.37 1.85
C ARG A 518 14.99 -29.27 0.48
N ASN A 519 13.76 -29.77 0.36
CA ASN A 519 13.00 -29.70 -0.89
C ASN A 519 12.50 -28.28 -1.18
N GLY A 520 12.05 -27.55 -0.16
CA GLY A 520 11.66 -26.15 -0.30
C GLY A 520 12.80 -25.27 -0.79
N LEU A 521 13.99 -25.40 -0.19
CA LEU A 521 15.18 -24.65 -0.55
C LEU A 521 15.68 -24.99 -1.97
N ARG A 522 15.64 -26.26 -2.38
CA ARG A 522 15.96 -26.66 -3.76
C ARG A 522 15.00 -26.04 -4.76
N ARG A 523 13.69 -25.99 -4.46
CA ARG A 523 12.70 -25.31 -5.31
C ARG A 523 12.96 -23.81 -5.39
N TRP A 524 13.36 -23.17 -4.29
CA TRP A 524 13.75 -21.76 -4.29
C TRP A 524 15.01 -21.52 -5.12
N LEU A 525 15.97 -22.44 -5.10
CA LEU A 525 17.16 -22.37 -5.96
C LEU A 525 16.76 -22.47 -7.44
N GLU A 526 15.85 -23.38 -7.82
CA GLU A 526 15.35 -23.49 -9.19
C GLU A 526 14.70 -22.18 -9.67
N ALA A 527 13.85 -21.57 -8.84
CA ALA A 527 13.26 -20.25 -9.11
C ALA A 527 14.32 -19.14 -9.25
N THR A 528 15.33 -19.15 -8.38
CA THR A 528 16.45 -18.20 -8.43
C THR A 528 17.29 -18.38 -9.70
N GLN A 529 17.52 -19.63 -10.10
CA GLN A 529 18.20 -19.96 -11.35
C GLN A 529 17.40 -19.52 -12.59
N HIS A 530 16.06 -19.55 -12.53
CA HIS A 530 15.25 -18.98 -13.59
C HIS A 530 15.52 -17.49 -13.76
N ALA A 531 15.53 -16.72 -12.66
CA ALA A 531 15.87 -15.29 -12.67
C ALA A 531 17.25 -15.04 -13.31
N TRP A 532 18.25 -15.81 -12.90
CA TRP A 532 19.63 -15.66 -13.39
C TRP A 532 19.80 -16.04 -14.85
N ASN A 533 19.26 -17.19 -15.24
CA ASN A 533 19.57 -17.81 -16.53
C ASN A 533 18.57 -17.43 -17.63
N THR A 534 17.34 -17.08 -17.26
CA THR A 534 16.26 -16.79 -18.22
C THR A 534 15.98 -15.29 -18.29
N CYS A 535 15.84 -14.63 -17.16
CA CYS A 535 15.52 -13.20 -17.13
C CYS A 535 16.75 -12.29 -17.22
N GLY A 536 17.95 -12.84 -17.11
CA GLY A 536 19.19 -12.07 -17.21
C GLY A 536 19.49 -11.26 -15.94
N ILE A 537 18.93 -11.65 -14.79
CA ILE A 537 19.33 -11.05 -13.50
C ILE A 537 20.77 -11.47 -13.20
N THR A 538 21.61 -10.50 -12.84
CA THR A 538 23.03 -10.72 -12.58
C THR A 538 23.40 -10.58 -11.11
N GLU A 539 22.48 -10.11 -10.27
CA GLU A 539 22.67 -10.02 -8.82
C GLU A 539 22.99 -11.39 -8.22
N GLY A 540 24.19 -11.54 -7.67
CA GLY A 540 24.62 -12.79 -7.04
C GLY A 540 24.77 -13.97 -8.01
N ALA A 541 24.81 -13.73 -9.32
CA ALA A 541 24.90 -14.81 -10.30
C ALA A 541 26.23 -15.59 -10.26
N VAL A 542 26.17 -16.83 -10.73
CA VAL A 542 27.19 -17.86 -10.55
C VAL A 542 28.37 -17.68 -11.53
N ASP A 543 29.57 -17.74 -10.97
CA ASP A 543 30.89 -17.76 -11.62
C ASP A 543 31.31 -16.47 -12.38
N PRO A 544 31.96 -15.51 -11.68
CA PRO A 544 32.39 -14.22 -12.23
C PRO A 544 33.54 -14.41 -13.21
N ASP A 545 34.35 -15.45 -13.03
CA ASP A 545 35.44 -15.80 -13.93
C ASP A 545 34.87 -16.36 -15.23
N ARG A 546 33.87 -17.23 -15.15
CA ARG A 546 33.17 -17.73 -16.35
C ARG A 546 32.46 -16.62 -17.10
N ARG A 547 31.76 -15.72 -16.40
CA ARG A 547 31.10 -14.56 -17.04
C ARG A 547 32.07 -13.58 -17.65
N LEU A 548 33.17 -13.27 -16.96
CA LEU A 548 34.27 -12.48 -17.51
C LEU A 548 34.77 -13.12 -18.81
N LEU A 549 34.99 -14.43 -18.82
CA LEU A 549 35.47 -15.14 -20.00
C LEU A 549 34.43 -15.22 -21.12
N ASP A 550 33.16 -15.46 -20.82
CA ASP A 550 32.08 -15.49 -21.82
C ASP A 550 31.87 -14.08 -22.42
N PHE A 551 31.87 -13.03 -21.61
CA PHE A 551 31.83 -11.64 -22.05
C PHE A 551 33.02 -11.30 -22.93
N VAL A 552 34.24 -11.51 -22.44
CA VAL A 552 35.45 -11.16 -23.18
C VAL A 552 35.54 -11.96 -24.47
N ASN A 553 35.20 -13.25 -24.49
CA ASN A 553 35.22 -14.06 -25.70
C ASN A 553 34.14 -13.67 -26.72
N GLY A 554 33.04 -13.06 -26.30
CA GLY A 554 31.96 -12.59 -27.17
C GLY A 554 32.06 -11.12 -27.61
N ALA A 555 32.75 -10.27 -26.86
CA ALA A 555 32.85 -8.84 -27.14
C ALA A 555 33.63 -8.54 -28.44
N ASP A 556 33.30 -7.46 -29.14
CA ASP A 556 34.11 -6.96 -30.25
C ASP A 556 35.05 -5.83 -29.78
N PHE A 557 35.84 -5.27 -30.71
CA PHE A 557 36.75 -4.16 -30.42
C PHE A 557 35.99 -2.94 -29.89
N GLN A 558 34.85 -2.61 -30.49
CA GLN A 558 34.09 -1.41 -30.18
C GLN A 558 33.48 -1.50 -28.77
N THR A 559 32.96 -2.67 -28.38
CA THR A 559 32.52 -2.93 -27.02
C THR A 559 33.66 -2.74 -26.01
N LEU A 560 34.86 -3.26 -26.28
CA LEU A 560 35.97 -3.17 -25.34
C LEU A 560 36.59 -1.76 -25.24
N ASP A 561 36.68 -1.03 -26.35
CA ASP A 561 37.27 0.30 -26.42
C ASP A 561 36.28 1.39 -25.96
N GLU A 562 35.08 1.42 -26.56
CA GLU A 562 34.14 2.52 -26.37
C GLU A 562 33.19 2.29 -25.19
N GLN A 563 32.72 1.05 -24.97
CA GLN A 563 31.72 0.77 -23.93
C GLN A 563 32.36 0.41 -22.60
N VAL A 564 33.34 -0.51 -22.59
CA VAL A 564 34.10 -0.81 -21.37
C VAL A 564 35.06 0.33 -21.03
N GLY A 565 35.54 1.09 -22.03
CA GLY A 565 36.47 2.19 -21.84
C GLY A 565 37.92 1.74 -21.67
N LEU A 566 38.32 0.64 -22.31
CA LEU A 566 39.72 0.19 -22.30
C LEU A 566 40.55 1.02 -23.29
N PRO A 567 41.85 1.23 -23.03
CA PRO A 567 42.76 1.77 -24.03
C PRO A 567 42.72 0.94 -25.32
N SER A 568 42.69 1.62 -26.47
CA SER A 568 42.48 0.97 -27.78
C SER A 568 43.50 -0.13 -28.11
N ASP A 569 44.74 0.03 -27.67
CA ASP A 569 45.77 -1.00 -27.79
C ASP A 569 45.44 -2.26 -26.97
N THR A 570 44.98 -2.06 -25.73
CA THR A 570 44.55 -3.12 -24.82
C THR A 570 43.28 -3.82 -25.32
N ALA A 571 42.30 -3.07 -25.81
CA ALA A 571 41.09 -3.63 -26.44
C ALA A 571 41.44 -4.51 -27.64
N GLN A 572 42.35 -4.04 -28.52
CA GLN A 572 42.80 -4.80 -29.68
C GLN A 572 43.57 -6.07 -29.27
N HIS A 573 44.47 -5.99 -28.29
CA HIS A 573 45.20 -7.17 -27.79
C HIS A 573 44.26 -8.23 -27.21
N ILE A 574 43.19 -7.81 -26.52
CA ILE A 574 42.16 -8.73 -26.03
C ILE A 574 41.43 -9.37 -27.21
N VAL A 575 41.01 -8.62 -28.23
CA VAL A 575 40.36 -9.17 -29.45
C VAL A 575 41.26 -10.18 -30.16
N ASP A 576 42.54 -9.87 -30.32
CA ASP A 576 43.51 -10.73 -31.01
C ASP A 576 43.84 -12.01 -30.20
N GLY A 577 43.69 -11.96 -28.87
CA GLY A 577 43.96 -13.08 -27.97
C GLY A 577 42.81 -14.07 -27.78
N LYS A 578 41.61 -13.77 -28.28
CA LYS A 578 40.42 -14.64 -28.13
C LYS A 578 40.57 -15.95 -28.92
N PRO A 579 39.97 -17.07 -28.45
CA PRO A 579 39.23 -17.20 -27.20
C PRO A 579 40.12 -17.59 -26.00
N PHE A 580 39.79 -17.08 -24.81
CA PHE A 580 40.44 -17.39 -23.54
C PHE A 580 39.74 -18.54 -22.81
N ALA A 581 40.52 -19.51 -22.32
CA ALA A 581 40.02 -20.67 -21.59
C ALA A 581 40.01 -20.48 -20.06
N SER A 582 40.69 -19.45 -19.54
CA SER A 582 40.78 -19.11 -18.11
C SER A 582 41.10 -17.63 -17.90
N VAL A 583 40.79 -17.08 -16.72
CA VAL A 583 41.11 -15.68 -16.37
C VAL A 583 42.62 -15.45 -16.30
N ASP A 584 43.40 -16.46 -15.93
CA ASP A 584 44.87 -16.39 -16.00
C ASP A 584 45.38 -16.19 -17.44
N ALA A 585 44.72 -16.79 -18.43
CA ALA A 585 45.07 -16.59 -19.84
C ALA A 585 44.73 -15.17 -20.32
N LEU A 586 43.64 -14.60 -19.82
CA LEU A 586 43.27 -13.20 -20.06
C LEU A 586 44.22 -12.22 -19.36
N ASN A 587 44.61 -12.49 -18.12
CA ASN A 587 45.58 -11.68 -17.35
C ASN A 587 46.99 -11.67 -17.98
N ALA A 588 47.31 -12.65 -18.83
CA ALA A 588 48.58 -12.72 -19.53
C ALA A 588 48.64 -11.82 -20.79
N VAL A 589 47.51 -11.22 -21.20
CA VAL A 589 47.44 -10.32 -22.36
C VAL A 589 48.12 -8.98 -22.05
N GLU A 590 48.92 -8.48 -22.98
CA GLU A 590 49.61 -7.20 -22.83
C GLU A 590 48.61 -6.05 -22.66
N GLY A 591 48.72 -5.30 -21.56
CA GLY A 591 47.78 -4.22 -21.18
C GLY A 591 46.67 -4.67 -20.22
N VAL A 592 46.49 -5.98 -20.01
CA VAL A 592 45.53 -6.52 -19.05
C VAL A 592 46.22 -6.74 -17.70
N GLY A 593 46.02 -5.80 -16.77
CA GLY A 593 46.47 -5.90 -15.38
C GLY A 593 45.31 -6.00 -14.39
N PRO A 594 45.58 -6.01 -13.07
CA PRO A 594 44.54 -6.13 -12.05
C PRO A 594 43.43 -5.07 -12.12
N ALA A 595 43.76 -3.85 -12.58
CA ALA A 595 42.77 -2.79 -12.80
C ALA A 595 41.88 -3.07 -14.02
N THR A 596 42.48 -3.52 -15.14
CA THR A 596 41.76 -3.91 -16.35
C THR A 596 40.87 -5.13 -16.11
N LEU A 597 41.34 -6.14 -15.37
CA LEU A 597 40.54 -7.29 -14.99
C LEU A 597 39.38 -6.92 -14.07
N ARG A 598 39.58 -5.95 -13.17
CA ARG A 598 38.50 -5.42 -12.35
C ARG A 598 37.48 -4.70 -13.21
N GLN A 599 37.90 -3.80 -14.10
CA GLN A 599 37.00 -3.08 -15.01
C GLN A 599 36.21 -4.02 -15.93
N LEU A 600 36.88 -5.01 -16.52
CA LEU A 600 36.24 -6.06 -17.31
C LEU A 600 35.32 -6.95 -16.46
N GLY A 601 35.74 -7.25 -15.23
CA GLY A 601 34.98 -8.04 -14.27
C GLY A 601 33.73 -7.32 -13.77
N ASP A 602 33.81 -6.02 -13.52
CA ASP A 602 32.69 -5.17 -13.11
C ASP A 602 31.69 -5.02 -14.27
N TYR A 603 32.21 -4.84 -15.50
CA TYR A 603 31.37 -4.84 -16.70
C TYR A 603 30.71 -6.21 -16.95
N ALA A 604 31.46 -7.30 -16.78
CA ALA A 604 30.96 -8.67 -16.96
C ALA A 604 30.08 -9.17 -15.79
N ALA A 605 30.22 -8.59 -14.59
CA ALA A 605 29.38 -8.84 -13.44
C ALA A 605 27.95 -8.34 -13.67
N GLY A 606 27.74 -7.50 -14.69
CA GLY A 606 26.43 -7.12 -15.20
C GLY A 606 25.76 -6.09 -14.32
N ASP A 607 26.46 -5.01 -13.96
CA ASP A 607 25.80 -3.84 -13.37
C ASP A 607 24.64 -3.41 -14.29
N PRO A 608 23.40 -3.34 -13.80
CA PRO A 608 22.26 -2.97 -14.63
C PRO A 608 22.43 -1.62 -15.32
N ALA A 609 23.24 -0.72 -14.77
CA ALA A 609 23.59 0.57 -15.37
C ALA A 609 24.26 0.45 -16.76
N GLN A 610 24.79 -0.73 -17.12
CA GLN A 610 25.41 -1.01 -18.41
C GLN A 610 24.45 -1.63 -19.43
N LEU A 611 23.22 -1.97 -19.02
CA LEU A 611 22.19 -2.45 -19.96
C LEU A 611 21.67 -1.27 -20.79
N SER A 612 21.24 -1.56 -22.03
CA SER A 612 20.37 -0.62 -22.72
C SER A 612 19.03 -0.53 -21.98
N ALA A 613 18.35 0.62 -22.05
CA ALA A 613 17.03 0.76 -21.44
C ALA A 613 16.02 -0.29 -21.97
N GLU A 614 16.17 -0.74 -23.23
CA GLU A 614 15.36 -1.82 -23.80
C GLU A 614 15.69 -3.19 -23.20
N ASP A 615 16.98 -3.52 -23.04
CA ASP A 615 17.39 -4.78 -22.40
C ASP A 615 16.97 -4.82 -20.93
N ALA A 616 17.13 -3.71 -20.21
CA ALA A 616 16.66 -3.58 -18.82
C ALA A 616 15.14 -3.78 -18.72
N ARG A 617 14.35 -3.22 -19.66
CA ARG A 617 12.90 -3.46 -19.73
C ARG A 617 12.57 -4.93 -20.00
N ARG A 618 13.26 -5.58 -20.95
CA ARG A 618 13.09 -7.02 -21.21
C ARG A 618 13.40 -7.88 -19.98
N THR A 619 14.44 -7.53 -19.22
CA THR A 619 14.75 -8.20 -17.94
C THR A 619 13.64 -8.02 -16.92
N ILE A 620 13.08 -6.80 -16.77
CA ILE A 620 11.97 -6.51 -15.85
C ILE A 620 10.70 -7.25 -16.27
N ASP A 621 10.34 -7.23 -17.56
CA ASP A 621 9.13 -7.88 -18.05
C ASP A 621 9.18 -9.40 -17.87
N CYS A 622 10.37 -10.02 -17.98
CA CYS A 622 10.53 -11.44 -17.65
C CYS A 622 10.15 -11.79 -16.20
N LEU A 623 10.22 -10.84 -15.26
CA LEU A 623 9.81 -11.04 -13.87
C LEU A 623 8.29 -10.98 -13.66
N ARG A 624 7.52 -10.66 -14.70
CA ARG A 624 6.05 -10.64 -14.69
C ARG A 624 5.47 -12.03 -14.86
N SER A 625 4.24 -12.22 -14.38
CA SER A 625 3.52 -13.49 -14.55
C SER A 625 3.25 -13.81 -16.03
N ASP A 626 3.07 -12.78 -16.87
CA ASP A 626 3.17 -12.88 -18.32
C ASP A 626 4.24 -11.90 -18.84
N PRO A 627 5.40 -12.40 -19.30
CA PRO A 627 6.47 -11.58 -19.85
C PRO A 627 6.14 -10.79 -21.12
N ASN A 628 5.04 -11.09 -21.80
CA ASN A 628 4.63 -10.38 -23.02
C ASN A 628 3.61 -9.28 -22.75
N ASP A 629 3.13 -9.17 -21.51
CA ASP A 629 2.16 -8.17 -21.08
C ASP A 629 2.80 -7.24 -20.04
N PRO A 630 3.15 -5.99 -20.40
CA PRO A 630 3.77 -5.04 -19.49
C PRO A 630 2.83 -4.59 -18.36
N ASP A 631 1.53 -4.90 -18.42
CA ASP A 631 0.57 -4.62 -17.36
C ASP A 631 0.36 -5.82 -16.43
N SER A 632 0.92 -6.99 -16.77
CA SER A 632 0.87 -8.19 -15.94
C SER A 632 1.62 -8.01 -14.61
N VAL A 633 1.06 -8.55 -13.53
CA VAL A 633 1.66 -8.45 -12.18
C VAL A 633 3.00 -9.17 -12.10
N PHE A 634 3.88 -8.71 -11.21
CA PHE A 634 5.15 -9.39 -10.92
C PHE A 634 4.92 -10.71 -10.17
N ALA A 635 5.75 -11.72 -10.50
CA ALA A 635 5.66 -13.08 -9.98
C ALA A 635 6.88 -13.40 -9.10
N ALA A 636 6.68 -13.54 -7.79
CA ALA A 636 7.75 -13.88 -6.84
C ALA A 636 8.48 -15.19 -7.20
N GLU A 637 7.79 -16.13 -7.84
CA GLU A 637 8.37 -17.39 -8.34
C GLU A 637 9.38 -17.21 -9.48
N HIS A 638 9.39 -16.06 -10.16
CA HIS A 638 10.42 -15.74 -11.16
C HIS A 638 11.69 -15.16 -10.53
N LEU A 639 11.70 -14.91 -9.22
CA LEU A 639 12.83 -14.34 -8.47
C LEU A 639 13.46 -15.33 -7.48
N GLY A 640 12.65 -16.24 -6.91
CA GLY A 640 13.14 -17.16 -5.88
C GLY A 640 13.63 -16.41 -4.64
N VAL A 641 14.86 -16.69 -4.21
CA VAL A 641 15.43 -16.06 -3.00
C VAL A 641 15.76 -14.58 -3.17
N LEU A 642 15.88 -14.09 -4.42
CA LEU A 642 16.15 -12.67 -4.70
C LEU A 642 15.03 -11.74 -4.18
N THR A 643 13.83 -12.29 -3.96
CA THR A 643 12.72 -11.59 -3.31
C THR A 643 13.10 -10.97 -1.96
N THR A 644 14.10 -11.50 -1.26
CA THR A 644 14.52 -11.00 0.05
C THR A 644 15.47 -9.80 0.00
N GLY A 645 15.90 -9.40 -1.20
CA GLY A 645 16.84 -8.29 -1.41
C GLY A 645 16.43 -7.28 -2.47
N VAL A 646 15.17 -7.30 -2.92
CA VAL A 646 14.67 -6.37 -3.95
C VAL A 646 14.77 -4.90 -3.56
N GLN A 647 14.89 -4.61 -2.26
CA GLN A 647 15.10 -3.28 -1.69
C GLN A 647 16.52 -2.70 -1.89
N TYR A 648 17.49 -3.53 -2.30
CA TYR A 648 18.89 -3.13 -2.41
C TYR A 648 19.27 -2.62 -3.80
N GLY A 649 20.52 -2.14 -3.92
CA GLY A 649 20.96 -1.30 -5.04
C GLY A 649 20.77 -1.88 -6.44
N TYR A 650 20.84 -3.20 -6.61
CA TYR A 650 20.77 -3.84 -7.93
C TYR A 650 19.44 -3.57 -8.65
N PHE A 651 18.30 -3.92 -8.04
CA PHE A 651 16.99 -3.74 -8.67
C PHE A 651 16.67 -2.27 -8.90
N ARG A 652 17.11 -1.37 -8.01
CA ARG A 652 16.97 0.08 -8.21
C ARG A 652 17.70 0.54 -9.46
N ARG A 653 18.96 0.14 -9.66
CA ARG A 653 19.72 0.46 -10.88
C ARG A 653 19.07 -0.12 -12.13
N LEU A 654 18.53 -1.33 -12.03
CA LEU A 654 17.80 -1.98 -13.13
C LEU A 654 16.58 -1.16 -13.56
N PHE A 655 15.74 -0.75 -12.61
CA PHE A 655 14.56 0.06 -12.90
C PHE A 655 14.93 1.49 -13.38
N ARG A 656 15.95 2.13 -12.78
CA ARG A 656 16.49 3.42 -13.26
C ARG A 656 16.97 3.32 -14.71
N THR A 657 17.67 2.25 -15.06
CA THR A 657 18.14 2.03 -16.43
C THR A 657 16.98 1.81 -17.40
N ALA A 658 15.95 1.06 -16.99
CA ALA A 658 14.78 0.76 -17.82
C ALA A 658 13.85 1.98 -18.07
N TYR A 659 13.63 2.81 -17.06
CA TYR A 659 12.59 3.85 -17.06
C TYR A 659 13.13 5.29 -16.96
N GLY A 660 14.44 5.47 -16.73
CA GLY A 660 15.06 6.77 -16.50
C GLY A 660 14.89 7.29 -15.06
N ASP A 661 15.66 8.31 -14.70
CA ASP A 661 15.71 8.85 -13.33
C ASP A 661 14.38 9.44 -12.84
N ASP A 662 13.53 9.92 -13.74
CA ASP A 662 12.23 10.52 -13.40
C ASP A 662 11.08 9.50 -13.39
N GLY A 663 11.21 8.38 -14.12
CA GLY A 663 10.11 7.43 -14.39
C GLY A 663 10.18 6.09 -13.64
N TRP A 664 11.31 5.78 -13.00
CA TRP A 664 11.57 4.45 -12.44
C TRP A 664 10.87 4.15 -11.12
N LEU A 665 10.55 5.17 -10.33
CA LEU A 665 10.15 4.98 -8.94
C LEU A 665 8.81 4.25 -8.79
N ILE A 666 7.81 4.65 -9.58
CA ILE A 666 6.48 3.99 -9.59
C ILE A 666 6.60 2.50 -9.97
N PRO A 667 7.19 2.12 -11.12
CA PRO A 667 7.28 0.71 -11.49
C PRO A 667 8.17 -0.10 -10.52
N TYR A 668 9.25 0.50 -9.99
CA TYR A 668 10.09 -0.16 -8.98
C TYR A 668 9.34 -0.42 -7.68
N THR A 669 8.60 0.57 -7.17
CA THR A 669 7.86 0.41 -5.92
C THR A 669 6.71 -0.58 -6.12
N ARG A 670 6.00 -0.59 -7.25
CA ARG A 670 5.03 -1.66 -7.56
C ARG A 670 5.66 -3.05 -7.57
N PHE A 671 6.86 -3.18 -8.17
CA PHE A 671 7.64 -4.40 -8.12
C PHE A 671 8.00 -4.80 -6.69
N LYS A 672 8.64 -3.92 -5.93
CA LYS A 672 9.04 -4.14 -4.54
C LYS A 672 7.82 -4.50 -3.67
N ASN A 673 6.75 -3.73 -3.73
CA ASN A 673 5.50 -3.97 -3.01
C ASN A 673 4.92 -5.34 -3.31
N ARG A 674 5.04 -5.81 -4.57
CA ARG A 674 4.54 -7.11 -4.98
C ARG A 674 5.42 -8.26 -4.52
N VAL A 675 6.72 -8.19 -4.74
CA VAL A 675 7.61 -9.37 -4.61
C VAL A 675 8.50 -9.36 -3.37
N SER A 676 8.67 -8.23 -2.68
CA SER A 676 9.55 -8.13 -1.50
C SER A 676 9.13 -9.10 -0.40
N MET A 677 10.12 -9.77 0.19
CA MET A 677 9.99 -10.70 1.31
C MET A 677 11.05 -10.38 2.39
N PRO A 678 10.80 -10.69 3.68
CA PRO A 678 9.54 -11.17 4.24
C PRO A 678 8.45 -10.07 4.20
N LYS A 679 7.18 -10.49 4.15
CA LYS A 679 6.04 -9.56 4.25
C LYS A 679 5.70 -9.23 5.71
N GLY A 680 5.03 -8.11 5.92
CA GLY A 680 4.51 -7.70 7.22
C GLY A 680 5.53 -6.97 8.09
N SER A 681 5.48 -7.22 9.40
CA SER A 681 6.36 -6.61 10.40
C SER A 681 7.56 -7.48 10.72
N HIS A 682 7.75 -8.57 9.97
CA HIS A 682 9.04 -9.23 9.97
C HIS A 682 10.08 -8.21 9.50
N PRO A 683 11.13 -7.95 10.30
CA PRO A 683 12.18 -7.06 9.87
C PRO A 683 12.69 -7.52 8.50
N SER A 684 12.83 -6.58 7.57
CA SER A 684 13.54 -6.85 6.32
C SER A 684 14.89 -7.47 6.67
N MET A 685 15.39 -8.34 5.80
CA MET A 685 16.75 -8.81 5.96
C MET A 685 17.69 -7.60 6.00
N SER A 686 18.77 -7.70 6.76
CA SER A 686 19.90 -6.80 6.65
C SER A 686 20.69 -7.11 5.38
N GLN A 687 21.47 -6.15 4.87
CA GLN A 687 22.34 -6.39 3.72
C GLN A 687 23.29 -7.57 3.96
N GLN A 688 23.73 -7.77 5.21
CA GLN A 688 24.61 -8.88 5.58
C GLN A 688 23.88 -10.24 5.52
N GLU A 689 22.67 -10.33 6.07
CA GLU A 689 21.85 -11.56 6.00
C GLU A 689 21.54 -11.92 4.55
N TYR A 690 21.10 -10.94 3.76
CA TYR A 690 20.80 -11.15 2.35
C TYR A 690 22.05 -11.55 1.55
N ALA A 691 23.19 -10.87 1.73
CA ALA A 691 24.44 -11.24 1.10
C ALA A 691 24.87 -12.69 1.44
N THR A 692 24.67 -13.10 2.70
CA THR A 692 24.99 -14.45 3.17
C THR A 692 24.12 -15.50 2.48
N ILE A 693 22.80 -15.28 2.43
CA ILE A 693 21.85 -16.16 1.75
C ILE A 693 22.16 -16.23 0.26
N LEU A 694 22.34 -15.08 -0.39
CA LEU A 694 22.62 -14.99 -1.82
C LEU A 694 23.92 -15.73 -2.17
N THR A 695 24.97 -15.59 -1.36
CA THR A 695 26.25 -16.30 -1.52
C THR A 695 26.06 -17.83 -1.42
N TRP A 696 25.22 -18.29 -0.49
CA TRP A 696 24.94 -19.72 -0.34
C TRP A 696 24.13 -20.29 -1.52
N PHE A 697 23.11 -19.57 -1.98
CA PHE A 697 22.32 -19.95 -3.16
C PHE A 697 23.15 -19.97 -4.44
N ARG A 698 24.04 -18.97 -4.60
CA ARG A 698 25.01 -18.93 -5.69
C ARG A 698 25.94 -20.15 -5.69
N ASN A 699 26.26 -20.68 -4.50
CA ASN A 699 27.05 -21.89 -4.34
C ASN A 699 26.21 -23.17 -4.47
N GLY A 700 25.00 -23.11 -5.03
CA GLY A 700 24.16 -24.29 -5.29
C GLY A 700 23.66 -24.99 -4.03
N LEU A 701 23.54 -24.26 -2.91
CA LEU A 701 23.18 -24.80 -1.60
C LEU A 701 24.17 -25.89 -1.11
N ASN A 702 25.46 -25.72 -1.41
CA ASN A 702 26.50 -26.61 -0.87
C ASN A 702 26.36 -26.78 0.65
N ASP A 703 26.63 -27.99 1.13
CA ASP A 703 26.54 -28.38 2.54
C ASP A 703 25.12 -28.35 3.15
N LEU A 704 24.06 -28.18 2.36
CA LEU A 704 22.66 -28.23 2.82
C LEU A 704 22.34 -29.48 3.64
N ASP A 705 22.74 -30.66 3.17
CA ASP A 705 22.41 -31.91 3.86
C ASP A 705 23.14 -32.04 5.21
N ALA A 706 24.32 -31.42 5.33
CA ALA A 706 25.10 -31.41 6.57
C ALA A 706 24.57 -30.38 7.57
N ALA A 707 24.16 -29.20 7.10
CA ALA A 707 23.63 -28.12 7.94
C ALA A 707 22.18 -28.34 8.36
N LEU A 708 21.38 -29.05 7.55
CA LEU A 708 20.00 -29.43 7.86
C LEU A 708 19.86 -30.95 7.81
N PRO A 709 20.32 -31.69 8.83
CA PRO A 709 20.28 -33.15 8.85
C PRO A 709 18.83 -33.66 8.93
N GLU A 710 18.47 -34.61 8.06
CA GLU A 710 17.21 -35.33 8.21
C GLU A 710 17.27 -36.24 9.45
N PRO A 711 16.21 -36.27 10.28
CA PRO A 711 16.15 -37.23 11.37
C PRO A 711 16.29 -38.65 10.78
N PRO A 712 17.07 -39.53 11.42
CA PRO A 712 17.25 -40.87 10.91
C PRO A 712 15.89 -41.56 10.74
N PRO A 713 15.69 -42.34 9.66
CA PRO A 713 14.48 -43.14 9.55
C PRO A 713 14.34 -43.98 10.82
N PRO A 714 13.13 -44.09 11.40
CA PRO A 714 12.94 -44.75 12.67
C PRO A 714 13.56 -46.15 12.62
N SER A 715 14.46 -46.45 13.57
CA SER A 715 15.21 -47.71 13.62
C SER A 715 14.32 -48.94 13.83
N THR A 716 13.05 -48.70 14.17
CA THR A 716 11.99 -49.70 14.32
C THR A 716 10.72 -49.13 13.72
N CYS A 717 10.20 -49.77 12.66
CA CYS A 717 8.82 -49.57 12.26
C CYS A 717 7.93 -50.17 13.35
N SER A 718 7.50 -49.36 14.32
CA SER A 718 6.31 -49.70 15.08
C SER A 718 5.11 -49.35 14.22
N ASP A 719 4.12 -50.25 14.11
CA ASP A 719 2.86 -49.95 13.46
C ASP A 719 2.24 -48.70 14.11
N PHE A 720 2.41 -47.54 13.48
CA PHE A 720 1.75 -46.29 13.89
C PHE A 720 0.25 -46.33 13.53
N VAL A 721 -0.08 -47.24 12.62
CA VAL A 721 -1.40 -47.41 12.04
C VAL A 721 -2.01 -48.68 12.61
N ASP A 722 -3.07 -48.53 13.38
CA ASP A 722 -3.91 -49.65 13.84
C ASP A 722 -4.57 -50.30 12.61
N GLY A 723 -3.91 -51.33 12.05
CA GLY A 723 -4.36 -52.06 10.88
C GLY A 723 -5.80 -52.59 11.00
N PRO A 724 -6.20 -53.18 12.14
CA PRO A 724 -7.59 -53.49 12.44
C PRO A 724 -8.53 -52.27 12.38
N ALA A 725 -8.15 -51.12 12.93
CA ALA A 725 -8.96 -49.90 12.85
C ALA A 725 -9.09 -49.39 11.42
N ILE A 726 -8.02 -49.39 10.62
CA ILE A 726 -8.09 -49.04 9.19
C ILE A 726 -8.97 -50.02 8.44
N THR A 727 -8.81 -51.32 8.66
CA THR A 727 -9.63 -52.34 7.99
C THR A 727 -11.12 -52.16 8.32
N THR A 728 -11.43 -51.85 9.57
CA THR A 728 -12.78 -51.53 10.02
C THR A 728 -13.29 -50.24 9.38
N HIS A 729 -12.49 -49.19 9.35
CA HIS A 729 -12.85 -47.93 8.70
C HIS A 729 -13.12 -48.11 7.20
N VAL A 730 -12.24 -48.81 6.46
CA VAL A 730 -12.44 -49.13 5.04
C VAL A 730 -13.71 -49.96 4.82
N SER A 731 -13.98 -50.93 5.69
CA SER A 731 -15.22 -51.71 5.62
C SER A 731 -16.46 -50.84 5.86
N ASN A 732 -16.41 -49.89 6.81
CA ASN A 732 -17.52 -48.98 7.08
C ASN A 732 -17.72 -47.97 5.95
N MET A 733 -16.64 -47.48 5.33
CA MET A 733 -16.70 -46.59 4.16
C MET A 733 -17.40 -47.24 2.96
N GLY A 734 -17.46 -48.57 2.88
CA GLY A 734 -18.27 -49.28 1.89
C GLY A 734 -19.78 -49.12 2.06
N PHE A 735 -20.25 -48.65 3.22
CA PHE A 735 -21.66 -48.43 3.53
C PHE A 735 -21.99 -46.96 3.83
N GLU A 736 -21.08 -46.25 4.51
CA GLU A 736 -21.30 -44.89 5.02
C GLU A 736 -20.41 -43.86 4.31
N GLY A 737 -19.49 -44.31 3.45
CA GLY A 737 -18.58 -43.44 2.72
C GLY A 737 -19.24 -42.79 1.52
N TRP A 738 -18.62 -41.71 1.02
CA TRP A 738 -19.13 -40.96 -0.13
C TRP A 738 -19.37 -41.82 -1.37
N GLY A 739 -18.59 -42.88 -1.60
CA GLY A 739 -18.83 -43.80 -2.71
C GLY A 739 -20.20 -44.51 -2.61
N ALA A 740 -20.59 -44.94 -1.41
CA ALA A 740 -21.90 -45.56 -1.16
C ALA A 740 -23.03 -44.52 -1.21
N LEU A 741 -22.84 -43.37 -0.56
CA LEU A 741 -23.82 -42.28 -0.54
C LEU A 741 -24.10 -41.73 -1.94
N ASN A 742 -23.06 -41.59 -2.78
CA ASN A 742 -23.20 -41.10 -4.15
C ASN A 742 -23.90 -42.12 -5.04
N ALA A 743 -23.61 -43.41 -4.88
CA ALA A 743 -24.32 -44.48 -5.57
C ALA A 743 -25.83 -44.51 -5.20
N ASP A 744 -26.14 -44.40 -3.90
CA ASP A 744 -27.52 -44.32 -3.40
C ASP A 744 -28.25 -43.06 -3.90
N ALA A 745 -27.55 -41.93 -4.02
CA ALA A 745 -28.05 -40.69 -4.59
C ALA A 745 -28.15 -40.70 -6.13
N GLY A 746 -27.69 -41.77 -6.78
CA GLY A 746 -27.71 -41.92 -8.24
C GLY A 746 -26.69 -41.03 -8.97
N ILE A 747 -25.68 -40.52 -8.27
CA ILE A 747 -24.59 -39.73 -8.83
C ILE A 747 -23.68 -40.68 -9.61
N ARG A 748 -23.60 -40.48 -10.93
CA ARG A 748 -22.79 -41.30 -11.83
C ARG A 748 -21.57 -40.54 -12.29
N MET A 749 -20.40 -41.16 -12.13
CA MET A 749 -19.13 -40.63 -12.59
C MET A 749 -19.14 -40.39 -14.11
N PHE A 750 -18.62 -39.24 -14.52
CA PHE A 750 -18.47 -38.81 -15.90
C PHE A 750 -17.62 -39.82 -16.66
N GLY A 751 -18.06 -40.17 -17.87
CA GLY A 751 -17.41 -41.16 -18.71
C GLY A 751 -17.66 -42.62 -18.31
N CYS A 752 -18.43 -42.91 -17.26
CA CYS A 752 -18.78 -44.27 -16.85
C CYS A 752 -20.16 -44.69 -17.38
N THR A 753 -20.28 -45.94 -17.84
CA THR A 753 -21.54 -46.51 -18.34
C THR A 753 -22.24 -47.41 -17.31
N ASP A 754 -21.51 -47.80 -16.26
CA ASP A 754 -21.95 -48.65 -15.17
C ASP A 754 -21.17 -48.31 -13.89
N ASP A 755 -21.47 -48.99 -12.79
CA ASP A 755 -20.87 -48.76 -11.47
C ASP A 755 -19.46 -49.37 -11.33
N ASN A 756 -18.90 -49.96 -12.40
CA ASN A 756 -17.53 -50.47 -12.39
C ASN A 756 -16.56 -49.36 -12.85
N PRO A 757 -15.68 -48.86 -11.96
CA PRO A 757 -14.76 -47.77 -12.30
C PRO A 757 -13.80 -48.12 -13.45
N MET A 758 -13.52 -49.42 -13.67
CA MET A 758 -12.66 -49.88 -14.77
C MET A 758 -13.31 -49.72 -16.14
N SER A 759 -14.63 -49.53 -16.20
CA SER A 759 -15.39 -49.29 -17.42
C SER A 759 -15.37 -47.82 -17.85
N CYS A 760 -14.98 -46.90 -16.96
CA CYS A 760 -14.99 -45.47 -17.21
C CYS A 760 -14.03 -45.06 -18.33
N PHE A 761 -14.44 -44.11 -19.16
CA PHE A 761 -13.71 -43.57 -20.30
C PHE A 761 -13.32 -44.62 -21.37
N THR A 762 -13.90 -45.82 -21.32
CA THR A 762 -13.75 -46.85 -22.35
C THR A 762 -14.73 -46.69 -23.50
N VAL A 763 -15.80 -45.90 -23.28
CA VAL A 763 -16.84 -45.58 -24.25
C VAL A 763 -16.91 -44.06 -24.39
N GLY A 764 -16.57 -43.55 -25.58
CA GLY A 764 -16.44 -42.11 -25.86
C GLY A 764 -15.23 -41.83 -26.77
N ASP A 765 -15.05 -40.57 -27.17
CA ASP A 765 -13.91 -40.11 -27.98
C ASP A 765 -12.83 -39.50 -27.08
N TYR A 766 -12.25 -40.33 -26.21
CA TYR A 766 -11.17 -39.91 -25.29
C TYR A 766 -9.83 -40.45 -25.80
N GLY A 767 -8.89 -39.56 -26.11
CA GLY A 767 -7.57 -39.93 -26.65
C GLY A 767 -6.79 -40.81 -25.67
N ASP A 768 -6.09 -41.84 -26.17
CA ASP A 768 -5.19 -42.67 -25.36
C ASP A 768 -3.79 -42.06 -25.32
N GLU A 769 -3.38 -41.60 -24.14
CA GLU A 769 -2.09 -40.95 -23.92
C GLU A 769 -1.11 -41.86 -23.13
N SER A 770 -1.49 -43.12 -22.89
CA SER A 770 -0.71 -44.05 -22.06
C SER A 770 0.68 -44.32 -22.63
N GLY A 771 0.84 -44.26 -23.95
CA GLY A 771 2.12 -44.42 -24.63
C GLY A 771 3.07 -43.22 -24.47
N VAL A 772 2.53 -42.03 -24.14
CA VAL A 772 3.30 -40.79 -23.97
C VAL A 772 3.62 -40.55 -22.49
N TRP A 773 2.65 -40.76 -21.61
CA TRP A 773 2.73 -40.38 -20.19
C TRP A 773 2.71 -41.55 -19.22
N GLY A 774 2.22 -42.73 -19.63
CA GLY A 774 1.89 -43.82 -18.70
C GLY A 774 3.06 -44.68 -18.26
N ASN A 775 4.21 -44.64 -18.95
CA ASN A 775 5.39 -45.48 -18.68
C ASN A 775 5.06 -46.97 -18.44
N GLY A 776 3.97 -47.48 -19.04
CA GLY A 776 3.49 -48.86 -18.87
C GLY A 776 2.75 -49.16 -17.56
N VAL A 777 2.45 -48.16 -16.72
CA VAL A 777 1.70 -48.30 -15.47
C VAL A 777 0.35 -47.58 -15.61
N GLY A 778 -0.68 -48.32 -16.01
CA GLY A 778 -2.06 -47.83 -16.09
C GLY A 778 -2.47 -47.28 -17.47
N THR A 779 -3.69 -46.74 -17.53
CA THR A 779 -4.31 -46.17 -18.73
C THR A 779 -4.52 -44.67 -18.52
N ILE A 780 -4.03 -43.83 -19.43
CA ILE A 780 -4.21 -42.38 -19.40
C ILE A 780 -5.12 -41.97 -20.55
N ARG A 781 -6.18 -41.23 -20.23
CA ARG A 781 -7.15 -40.72 -21.21
C ARG A 781 -7.10 -39.20 -21.25
N ASN A 782 -7.03 -38.64 -22.45
CA ASN A 782 -7.19 -37.21 -22.68
C ASN A 782 -8.69 -36.88 -22.73
N LEU A 783 -9.17 -36.16 -21.72
CA LEU A 783 -10.58 -35.78 -21.61
C LEU A 783 -10.90 -34.49 -22.39
N ARG A 784 -9.98 -33.51 -22.36
CA ARG A 784 -10.09 -32.23 -23.07
C ARG A 784 -8.74 -31.53 -23.05
N GLN A 785 -8.39 -30.88 -24.16
CA GLN A 785 -7.31 -29.91 -24.20
C GLN A 785 -7.83 -28.52 -23.81
N LEU A 786 -7.23 -27.88 -22.80
CA LEU A 786 -7.60 -26.55 -22.36
C LEU A 786 -7.00 -25.47 -23.28
N GLY A 787 -7.75 -24.41 -23.54
CA GLY A 787 -7.31 -23.25 -24.33
C GLY A 787 -6.50 -22.21 -23.55
N PHE A 788 -6.20 -22.47 -22.29
CA PHE A 788 -5.54 -21.56 -21.35
C PHE A 788 -4.53 -22.32 -20.48
N ARG A 789 -3.61 -21.58 -19.85
CA ARG A 789 -2.65 -22.15 -18.88
C ARG A 789 -3.26 -22.18 -17.49
N THR A 790 -2.93 -23.20 -16.72
CA THR A 790 -3.33 -23.34 -15.32
C THR A 790 -2.11 -23.17 -14.41
N SER A 791 -2.28 -22.45 -13.30
CA SER A 791 -1.21 -22.02 -12.37
C SER A 791 -1.35 -22.62 -10.97
N PHE A 792 -2.47 -23.30 -10.65
CA PHE A 792 -2.76 -23.92 -9.34
C PHE A 792 -3.54 -25.25 -9.48
N TRP A 793 -3.96 -25.84 -8.35
CA TRP A 793 -4.65 -27.14 -8.25
C TRP A 793 -5.91 -27.24 -9.13
N MET A 794 -6.12 -28.40 -9.76
CA MET A 794 -7.37 -28.78 -10.43
C MET A 794 -8.20 -29.66 -9.51
N ARG A 795 -9.51 -29.39 -9.41
CA ARG A 795 -10.45 -30.26 -8.66
C ARG A 795 -11.70 -30.50 -9.48
N SER A 796 -12.30 -31.68 -9.33
CA SER A 796 -13.53 -32.02 -10.03
C SER A 796 -14.72 -32.08 -9.09
N SER A 797 -15.93 -31.92 -9.66
CA SER A 797 -17.19 -32.29 -9.01
C SER A 797 -17.18 -33.77 -8.61
N ALA A 798 -18.10 -34.15 -7.72
CA ALA A 798 -18.18 -35.52 -7.22
C ALA A 798 -18.49 -36.53 -8.34
N ASP A 799 -19.24 -36.11 -9.37
CA ASP A 799 -19.45 -36.87 -10.60
C ASP A 799 -18.33 -36.70 -11.64
N GLY A 800 -17.31 -35.88 -11.41
CA GLY A 800 -16.22 -35.67 -12.37
C GLY A 800 -16.60 -34.91 -13.65
N ARG A 801 -17.81 -34.37 -13.78
CA ARG A 801 -18.25 -33.60 -14.96
C ARG A 801 -17.62 -32.20 -15.02
N PHE A 802 -17.65 -31.48 -13.90
CA PHE A 802 -17.14 -30.12 -13.80
C PHE A 802 -15.73 -30.14 -13.23
N VAL A 803 -14.81 -29.42 -13.86
CA VAL A 803 -13.40 -29.35 -13.42
C VAL A 803 -13.04 -27.90 -13.19
N GLY A 804 -12.78 -27.54 -11.93
CA GLY A 804 -12.26 -26.23 -11.55
C GLY A 804 -10.76 -26.12 -11.85
N ASN A 805 -10.36 -25.02 -12.46
CA ASN A 805 -9.00 -24.74 -12.90
C ASN A 805 -8.56 -23.36 -12.39
N GLY A 806 -7.32 -23.26 -11.90
CA GLY A 806 -6.68 -21.97 -11.60
C GLY A 806 -6.07 -21.35 -12.85
N GLY A 807 -6.87 -20.71 -13.70
CA GLY A 807 -6.48 -20.05 -14.94
C GLY A 807 -7.69 -19.55 -15.71
N SER A 808 -7.53 -18.65 -16.67
CA SER A 808 -8.64 -18.02 -17.41
C SER A 808 -8.43 -18.01 -18.93
N SER A 809 -9.51 -18.19 -19.67
CA SER A 809 -9.57 -18.05 -21.14
C SER A 809 -10.04 -16.66 -21.61
N GLY A 810 -10.34 -15.71 -20.70
CA GLY A 810 -10.87 -14.38 -21.03
C GLY A 810 -10.59 -13.30 -19.97
N SER A 811 -10.74 -12.02 -20.36
CA SER A 811 -10.53 -10.85 -19.50
C SER A 811 -11.63 -10.76 -18.43
N GLY A 812 -11.25 -10.83 -17.15
CA GLY A 812 -12.13 -10.58 -15.99
C GLY A 812 -12.19 -11.72 -14.97
N GLY A 813 -11.96 -12.97 -15.38
CA GLY A 813 -11.86 -14.12 -14.47
C GLY A 813 -10.40 -14.44 -14.12
N ARG A 814 -10.12 -14.86 -12.88
CA ARG A 814 -8.80 -15.40 -12.47
C ARG A 814 -8.79 -16.94 -12.44
N SER A 815 -9.96 -17.58 -12.47
CA SER A 815 -10.17 -19.04 -12.48
C SER A 815 -11.25 -19.46 -13.51
N THR A 816 -11.36 -20.76 -13.81
CA THR A 816 -12.31 -21.30 -14.80
C THR A 816 -12.86 -22.66 -14.38
N ILE A 817 -14.15 -22.91 -14.55
CA ILE A 817 -14.76 -24.24 -14.48
C ILE A 817 -15.00 -24.79 -15.89
N THR A 818 -14.40 -25.91 -16.21
CA THR A 818 -14.64 -26.64 -17.46
C THR A 818 -15.80 -27.62 -17.28
N ASP A 819 -16.86 -27.49 -18.09
CA ASP A 819 -17.91 -28.49 -18.20
C ASP A 819 -17.53 -29.50 -19.29
N LEU A 820 -17.11 -30.70 -18.88
CA LEU A 820 -16.69 -31.75 -19.81
C LEU A 820 -17.84 -32.33 -20.65
N LEU A 821 -19.09 -32.22 -20.17
CA LEU A 821 -20.25 -32.72 -20.89
C LEU A 821 -20.71 -31.73 -21.96
N ALA A 822 -20.81 -30.43 -21.61
CA ALA A 822 -21.20 -29.39 -22.55
C ALA A 822 -20.06 -28.93 -23.45
N GLY A 823 -18.81 -29.25 -23.09
CA GLY A 823 -17.62 -28.90 -23.86
C GLY A 823 -17.31 -27.40 -23.82
N ARG A 824 -17.62 -26.71 -22.72
CA ARG A 824 -17.39 -25.26 -22.55
C ARG A 824 -16.60 -24.95 -21.30
N ASP A 825 -16.05 -23.75 -21.26
CA ASP A 825 -15.29 -23.19 -20.15
C ASP A 825 -16.06 -22.00 -19.58
N ILE A 826 -16.30 -22.01 -18.27
CA ILE A 826 -17.09 -21.02 -17.53
C ILE A 826 -16.11 -20.21 -16.69
N GLY A 827 -15.96 -18.91 -16.97
CA GLY A 827 -15.07 -18.04 -16.21
C GLY A 827 -15.57 -17.86 -14.78
N VAL A 828 -14.67 -17.74 -13.81
CA VAL A 828 -15.03 -17.52 -12.40
C VAL A 828 -14.28 -16.30 -11.87
N GLN A 829 -15.00 -15.32 -11.33
CA GLN A 829 -14.44 -14.16 -10.64
C GLN A 829 -13.98 -14.54 -9.22
N ALA A 830 -13.04 -15.47 -9.16
CA ALA A 830 -12.37 -15.88 -7.94
C ALA A 830 -10.90 -16.22 -8.24
N SER A 831 -10.05 -16.05 -7.24
CA SER A 831 -8.60 -16.00 -7.41
C SER A 831 -7.92 -17.37 -7.33
N TYR A 832 -8.41 -18.33 -6.54
CA TYR A 832 -7.75 -19.64 -6.34
C TYR A 832 -8.66 -20.70 -5.66
N ASP A 833 -8.11 -21.92 -5.46
CA ASP A 833 -8.67 -23.05 -4.71
C ASP A 833 -10.13 -23.44 -5.02
N PRO A 834 -10.39 -24.04 -6.21
CA PRO A 834 -11.68 -24.66 -6.50
C PRO A 834 -11.95 -25.81 -5.54
N GLY A 835 -13.18 -25.93 -5.04
CA GLY A 835 -13.68 -27.06 -4.27
C GLY A 835 -15.09 -27.45 -4.72
N PHE A 836 -15.39 -28.74 -4.68
CA PHE A 836 -16.73 -29.25 -4.96
C PHE A 836 -17.21 -30.09 -3.78
N PHE A 837 -18.49 -29.99 -3.46
CA PHE A 837 -19.07 -30.81 -2.42
C PHE A 837 -19.18 -32.26 -2.89
N PRO A 838 -18.89 -33.22 -2.00
CA PRO A 838 -18.77 -34.63 -2.35
C PRO A 838 -20.10 -35.29 -2.76
N ASP A 839 -21.23 -34.58 -2.62
CA ASP A 839 -22.58 -34.99 -2.99
C ASP A 839 -23.16 -34.20 -4.18
N ASN A 840 -22.32 -33.47 -4.93
CA ASN A 840 -22.74 -32.58 -6.03
C ASN A 840 -23.72 -31.45 -5.62
N SER A 841 -23.90 -31.16 -4.33
CA SER A 841 -24.85 -30.12 -3.90
C SER A 841 -24.35 -28.70 -4.23
N GLY A 842 -23.04 -28.51 -4.32
CA GLY A 842 -22.44 -27.19 -4.50
C GLY A 842 -20.95 -27.22 -4.83
N PHE A 843 -20.43 -26.04 -5.08
CA PHE A 843 -19.02 -25.78 -5.27
C PHE A 843 -18.61 -24.49 -4.55
N ILE A 844 -17.32 -24.34 -4.34
CA ILE A 844 -16.70 -23.20 -3.66
C ILE A 844 -15.44 -22.77 -4.41
N PHE A 845 -15.17 -21.48 -4.44
CA PHE A 845 -13.89 -20.92 -4.89
C PHE A 845 -13.42 -19.86 -3.91
N GLN A 846 -12.10 -19.72 -3.75
CA GLN A 846 -11.48 -18.73 -2.87
C GLN A 846 -11.06 -17.48 -3.63
N GLY A 847 -11.11 -16.34 -2.93
CA GLY A 847 -10.71 -15.05 -3.47
C GLY A 847 -11.70 -14.49 -4.49
N ALA A 848 -12.99 -14.75 -4.27
CA ALA A 848 -14.11 -14.01 -4.83
C ALA A 848 -14.32 -12.68 -4.08
N THR A 849 -15.10 -11.77 -4.64
CA THR A 849 -15.50 -10.52 -3.96
C THR A 849 -16.21 -10.86 -2.66
N GLY A 850 -15.61 -10.49 -1.52
CA GLY A 850 -16.16 -10.83 -0.20
C GLY A 850 -15.69 -12.16 0.41
N GLY A 851 -14.73 -12.88 -0.18
CA GLY A 851 -14.07 -14.05 0.42
C GLY A 851 -14.16 -15.32 -0.44
N ALA A 852 -14.68 -16.39 0.14
CA ALA A 852 -15.02 -17.62 -0.56
C ALA A 852 -16.41 -17.50 -1.19
N GLY A 853 -16.51 -17.73 -2.49
CA GLY A 853 -17.79 -17.82 -3.18
C GLY A 853 -18.29 -19.25 -3.17
N LEU A 854 -19.48 -19.50 -2.63
CA LEU A 854 -20.15 -20.80 -2.59
C LEU A 854 -21.39 -20.74 -3.47
N CYS A 855 -21.62 -21.77 -4.28
CA CYS A 855 -22.79 -21.84 -5.13
C CYS A 855 -23.37 -23.24 -5.15
N ALA A 856 -24.68 -23.35 -5.33
CA ALA A 856 -25.30 -24.60 -5.73
C ALA A 856 -24.73 -25.06 -7.09
N GLN A 857 -24.43 -26.35 -7.24
CA GLN A 857 -23.82 -26.87 -8.47
C GLN A 857 -24.73 -26.68 -9.71
N SER A 858 -26.04 -26.56 -9.49
CA SER A 858 -27.03 -26.24 -10.52
C SER A 858 -26.76 -24.91 -11.23
N VAL A 859 -26.03 -23.98 -10.61
CA VAL A 859 -25.61 -22.72 -11.26
C VAL A 859 -24.76 -23.00 -12.50
N LEU A 860 -23.93 -24.05 -12.48
CA LEU A 860 -23.06 -24.44 -13.60
C LEU A 860 -23.81 -24.99 -14.81
N GLU A 861 -25.07 -25.37 -14.63
CA GLU A 861 -25.95 -25.87 -15.68
C GLU A 861 -26.69 -24.74 -16.42
N GLY A 862 -26.57 -23.50 -15.94
CA GLY A 862 -27.13 -22.31 -16.60
C GLY A 862 -26.46 -21.99 -17.95
N MET A 863 -27.01 -21.02 -18.70
CA MET A 863 -26.45 -20.61 -19.99
C MET A 863 -25.31 -19.59 -19.89
N ASP A 864 -24.95 -19.14 -18.68
CA ASP A 864 -23.95 -18.11 -18.49
C ASP A 864 -22.53 -18.67 -18.64
N ASP A 865 -21.66 -17.90 -19.29
CA ASP A 865 -20.26 -18.27 -19.53
C ASP A 865 -19.31 -17.70 -18.46
N SER A 866 -19.85 -17.06 -17.41
CA SER A 866 -19.11 -16.53 -16.28
C SER A 866 -19.89 -16.60 -14.97
N ILE A 867 -19.17 -16.69 -13.86
CA ILE A 867 -19.70 -16.70 -12.49
C ILE A 867 -19.04 -15.60 -11.67
N ASP A 868 -19.82 -14.73 -11.05
CA ASP A 868 -19.35 -13.66 -10.17
C ASP A 868 -19.85 -13.77 -8.72
N PHE A 869 -20.55 -14.87 -8.41
CA PHE A 869 -21.14 -15.18 -7.11
C PHE A 869 -22.33 -14.28 -6.71
N THR A 870 -22.85 -13.48 -7.64
CA THR A 870 -24.13 -12.77 -7.48
C THR A 870 -25.32 -13.58 -7.97
N GLU A 871 -25.09 -14.76 -8.57
CA GLU A 871 -26.15 -15.59 -9.13
C GLU A 871 -27.10 -16.14 -8.05
N THR A 872 -28.35 -16.39 -8.45
CA THR A 872 -29.32 -17.03 -7.55
C THR A 872 -28.86 -18.45 -7.21
N GLY A 873 -28.60 -18.69 -5.93
CA GLY A 873 -28.04 -19.96 -5.45
C GLY A 873 -26.56 -19.87 -5.08
N CYS A 874 -25.95 -18.69 -5.23
CA CYS A 874 -24.64 -18.35 -4.71
C CYS A 874 -24.71 -17.53 -3.42
N THR A 875 -23.70 -17.66 -2.58
CA THR A 875 -23.44 -16.87 -1.38
C THR A 875 -21.93 -16.66 -1.26
N THR A 876 -21.52 -15.58 -0.60
CA THR A 876 -20.11 -15.34 -0.26
C THR A 876 -19.92 -15.51 1.23
N ALA A 877 -18.86 -16.21 1.64
CA ALA A 877 -18.49 -16.39 3.04
C ALA A 877 -17.02 -16.01 3.25
N ARG A 878 -16.71 -15.36 4.36
CA ARG A 878 -15.33 -15.08 4.78
C ARG A 878 -14.82 -16.23 5.66
N GLY A 879 -13.55 -16.56 5.57
CA GLY A 879 -12.89 -17.49 6.51
C GLY A 879 -13.04 -18.99 6.24
N ILE A 880 -13.56 -19.40 5.09
CA ILE A 880 -13.54 -20.82 4.71
C ILE A 880 -12.16 -21.15 4.15
N ASN A 881 -11.21 -21.59 4.97
CA ASN A 881 -9.97 -22.20 4.50
C ASN A 881 -10.10 -23.73 4.44
N LEU A 882 -9.62 -24.34 3.37
CA LEU A 882 -9.50 -25.80 3.23
C LEU A 882 -8.18 -26.34 3.84
N TYR A 883 -7.41 -25.48 4.51
CA TYR A 883 -6.12 -25.75 5.12
C TYR A 883 -6.02 -25.13 6.51
#